data_AF-A0A815P136-F1
#
_entry.id   AF-A0A815P136-F1
#
_cell.length_a   1.000
_cell.length_b   1.000
_cell.length_c   1.000
_cell.angle_alpha   90.00
_cell.angle_beta   90.00
_cell.angle_gamma   90.00
#
_symmetry.space_group_name_H-M   'P 1'
#
loop_
_entity.id
_entity.type
_entity.pdbx_description
1 polymer ?
#
loop_
_entity_poly.entity_id
_entity_poly.type
_entity_poly.pdbx_seq_one_letter_code
_entity_poly.pdbx_strand_id
1 'polypeptide(L)'
;MSGSKSNQNAAAPSNIRQSRQCMARNYLLVWVDANIDQADKDCQDTLTQLKSVVSNINLCTEPNQCIQVLNKADKQQAFVITSGSLGKNLVPKIHDMPQLDAVYIFCGDKSRHQGWTQNWTKIKGVHTNIKDICQALRLAVKQCDQDTIAVSFLAVNEMALTKNLNRLEPTFMYTQLFKEILLDIKYGDKVIQDLAKCGREVFSDDPTELNIINKFERDYDPEKAIWWYTCECFTYKMLNKALRIMDADIIITMGFFLRDIHQQIEKLYKQQVSSYGRKPFEVYRGQGLMKSDFEKLQKAEGGLMSFNNFLSTSRNEEVSLEFARRALSKLDTVGILFIMSIDPSIKSTPFASINEYSYFEAEEEEILFSMHTVFRVNAIKQMDNKNQLYQVELELTSDDDQQLRLLTDRIREEAGGSTGWKRLGNLLITIGQFDKAEQLYSVLLEQTSNKSEKQHYYNQLGYIKDEQGDYENAIEYYEKALTIKEKTLPSNDPSLATSYNNIAGVYYSMEEYSKALSYYERALEIYQKTLSSDHQLDLATSYNNMGMVYKSMEEDLKALSYYEKDLKIRQKTLPSTHPSLANSYNNIAGVYYSMKDYSKALSYYERALDIKERSLPPTHRDIKAVKNNIEIVKEKMERDS
;
A
#
# COMPACT_ATOMS: atom_id res chain seq x y z
N MET A 1 -20.33 5.81 -41.99
CA MET A 1 -20.73 4.41 -41.80
C MET A 1 -19.48 3.56 -41.60
N SER A 2 -19.58 2.60 -40.67
CA SER A 2 -18.67 1.49 -40.37
C SER A 2 -17.22 1.81 -39.99
N GLY A 3 -16.97 1.72 -38.68
CA GLY A 3 -15.66 1.55 -38.06
C GLY A 3 -15.84 1.22 -36.59
N SER A 4 -16.69 0.22 -36.29
CA SER A 4 -16.97 -0.25 -34.92
C SER A 4 -15.68 -0.75 -34.28
N LYS A 5 -15.13 0.02 -33.35
CA LYS A 5 -14.10 -0.44 -32.43
C LYS A 5 -14.70 -1.56 -31.58
N SER A 6 -14.27 -2.79 -31.85
CA SER A 6 -14.50 -3.96 -31.01
C SER A 6 -13.73 -3.79 -29.70
N ASN A 7 -14.34 -3.12 -28.71
CA ASN A 7 -13.96 -3.29 -27.32
C ASN A 7 -14.38 -4.72 -26.90
N GLN A 8 -13.49 -5.69 -27.12
CA GLN A 8 -13.67 -7.02 -26.54
C GLN A 8 -13.44 -6.92 -25.03
N ASN A 9 -14.50 -7.20 -24.29
CA ASN A 9 -14.57 -7.22 -22.84
C ASN A 9 -13.61 -8.28 -22.27
N ALA A 10 -12.62 -7.87 -21.48
CA ALA A 10 -11.97 -8.77 -20.54
C ALA A 10 -12.94 -8.95 -19.35
N ALA A 11 -13.51 -10.15 -19.21
CA ALA A 11 -14.21 -10.55 -17.99
C ALA A 11 -13.25 -10.49 -16.80
N ALA A 12 -13.76 -10.33 -15.56
CA ALA A 12 -12.90 -10.37 -14.37
C ALA A 12 -12.00 -11.62 -14.41
N PRO A 13 -10.71 -11.49 -14.06
CA PRO A 13 -9.83 -12.64 -13.94
C PRO A 13 -10.35 -13.55 -12.82
N SER A 14 -11.17 -14.55 -13.18
CA SER A 14 -11.79 -15.52 -12.25
C SER A 14 -10.78 -16.47 -11.60
N ASN A 15 -9.48 -16.30 -11.87
CA ASN A 15 -8.40 -17.23 -11.55
C ASN A 15 -7.16 -16.55 -10.93
N ILE A 16 -7.29 -15.45 -10.17
CA ILE A 16 -6.14 -14.87 -9.40
C ILE A 16 -5.61 -15.86 -8.32
N ARG A 17 -6.09 -17.10 -8.26
CA ARG A 17 -5.80 -18.05 -7.18
C ARG A 17 -4.96 -19.23 -7.67
N GLN A 18 -3.64 -19.13 -7.47
CA GLN A 18 -2.78 -20.27 -7.16
C GLN A 18 -1.48 -19.88 -6.44
N SER A 19 -1.56 -19.04 -5.39
CA SER A 19 -0.53 -19.01 -4.35
C SER A 19 -1.18 -18.91 -2.98
N ARG A 20 -0.88 -19.88 -2.12
CA ARG A 20 -1.56 -20.19 -0.85
C ARG A 20 -1.38 -19.10 0.21
N GLN A 21 -2.51 -18.52 0.64
CA GLN A 21 -2.93 -18.08 1.99
C GLN A 21 -3.92 -16.91 1.82
N CYS A 22 -5.20 -17.17 1.46
CA CYS A 22 -6.27 -16.16 1.67
C CYS A 22 -6.31 -15.99 3.21
N MET A 23 -5.73 -14.90 3.70
CA MET A 23 -5.58 -14.53 5.11
C MET A 23 -4.63 -15.37 5.96
N ALA A 24 -3.37 -14.96 6.02
CA ALA A 24 -2.67 -15.00 7.29
C ALA A 24 -3.17 -13.83 8.15
N ARG A 25 -3.82 -14.10 9.29
CA ARG A 25 -4.12 -13.07 10.28
C ARG A 25 -2.78 -12.47 10.73
N ASN A 26 -2.51 -11.20 10.40
CA ASN A 26 -1.25 -10.44 10.62
C ASN A 26 -0.82 -10.28 12.10
N TYR A 27 -1.33 -11.10 13.01
CA TYR A 27 -0.95 -11.13 14.41
C TYR A 27 0.12 -12.18 14.62
N LEU A 28 1.16 -11.82 15.37
CA LEU A 28 2.18 -12.77 15.79
C LEU A 28 1.75 -13.39 17.13
N LEU A 29 1.56 -14.70 17.18
CA LEU A 29 1.39 -15.41 18.43
C LEU A 29 2.71 -16.09 18.81
N VAL A 30 3.30 -15.73 19.94
CA VAL A 30 4.49 -16.42 20.47
C VAL A 30 4.06 -17.33 21.62
N TRP A 31 4.22 -18.63 21.46
CA TRP A 31 3.99 -19.59 22.53
C TRP A 31 5.31 -20.03 23.15
N VAL A 32 5.48 -19.70 24.44
CA VAL A 32 6.69 -19.92 25.23
C VAL A 32 6.46 -20.97 26.32
N ASP A 33 6.95 -22.17 26.09
CA ASP A 33 6.94 -23.26 27.08
C ASP A 33 8.18 -24.14 26.92
N ALA A 34 8.78 -24.54 28.05
CA ALA A 34 10.02 -25.32 28.08
C ALA A 34 9.83 -26.73 27.53
N ASN A 35 8.58 -27.23 27.53
CA ASN A 35 8.24 -28.59 27.12
C ASN A 35 7.57 -28.65 25.74
N ILE A 36 7.71 -27.63 24.90
CA ILE A 36 7.14 -27.66 23.54
C ILE A 36 7.88 -28.71 22.70
N ASP A 37 7.18 -29.78 22.38
CA ASP A 37 7.61 -30.78 21.40
C ASP A 37 6.60 -30.81 20.24
N GLN A 38 7.04 -30.51 19.03
CA GLN A 38 6.16 -30.52 17.84
C GLN A 38 5.80 -31.94 17.38
N ALA A 39 6.50 -32.96 17.84
CA ALA A 39 6.18 -34.36 17.59
C ALA A 39 5.09 -34.90 18.54
N ASP A 40 4.80 -34.19 19.63
CA ASP A 40 3.77 -34.57 20.59
C ASP A 40 2.36 -34.27 20.07
N LYS A 41 1.44 -35.20 20.30
CA LYS A 41 0.07 -35.14 19.77
C LYS A 41 -0.75 -34.05 20.45
N ASP A 42 -0.60 -33.87 21.77
CA ASP A 42 -1.32 -32.85 22.51
C ASP A 42 -0.83 -31.44 22.12
N CYS A 43 0.47 -31.30 21.86
CA CYS A 43 1.05 -30.09 21.28
C CYS A 43 0.48 -29.79 19.88
N GLN A 44 0.38 -30.78 18.98
CA GLN A 44 -0.20 -30.60 17.65
C GLN A 44 -1.69 -30.24 17.70
N ASP A 45 -2.46 -30.84 18.60
CA ASP A 45 -3.88 -30.54 18.79
C ASP A 45 -4.07 -29.11 19.34
N THR A 46 -3.17 -28.67 20.23
CA THR A 46 -3.13 -27.30 20.77
C THR A 46 -2.76 -26.29 19.68
N LEU A 47 -1.73 -26.60 18.87
CA LEU A 47 -1.34 -25.77 17.72
C LEU A 47 -2.45 -25.68 16.68
N THR A 48 -3.16 -26.76 16.41
CA THR A 48 -4.30 -26.77 15.48
C THR A 48 -5.41 -25.84 15.98
N GLN A 49 -5.73 -25.91 17.27
CA GLN A 49 -6.71 -25.00 17.88
C GLN A 49 -6.25 -23.55 17.86
N LEU A 50 -4.98 -23.26 18.13
CA LEU A 50 -4.45 -21.88 18.05
C LEU A 50 -4.38 -21.38 16.60
N LYS A 51 -4.07 -22.24 15.63
CA LYS A 51 -4.04 -21.90 14.20
C LYS A 51 -5.42 -21.52 13.65
N SER A 52 -6.50 -22.00 14.25
CA SER A 52 -7.87 -21.51 13.97
C SER A 52 -8.07 -20.02 14.36
N VAL A 53 -7.20 -19.50 15.24
CA VAL A 53 -7.29 -18.14 15.79
C VAL A 53 -6.22 -17.21 15.22
N VAL A 54 -4.98 -17.65 15.12
CA VAL A 54 -3.85 -16.88 14.59
C VAL A 54 -3.00 -17.78 13.72
N SER A 55 -2.76 -17.37 12.47
CA SER A 55 -2.03 -18.19 11.49
C SER A 55 -0.51 -18.16 11.69
N ASN A 56 0.02 -17.07 12.25
CA ASN A 56 1.46 -16.89 12.49
C ASN A 56 1.79 -17.21 13.95
N ILE A 57 2.27 -18.42 14.22
CA ILE A 57 2.62 -18.90 15.56
C ILE A 57 4.11 -19.24 15.62
N ASN A 58 4.85 -18.55 16.47
CA ASN A 58 6.24 -18.86 16.80
C ASN A 58 6.33 -19.60 18.12
N LEU A 59 7.05 -20.71 18.13
CA LEU A 59 7.29 -21.52 19.32
C LEU A 59 8.66 -21.17 19.89
N CYS A 60 8.74 -20.96 21.20
CA CYS A 60 9.97 -20.66 21.90
C CYS A 60 10.09 -21.55 23.12
N THR A 61 11.22 -22.22 23.29
CA THR A 61 11.48 -23.01 24.50
C THR A 61 12.07 -22.17 25.62
N GLU A 62 12.62 -21.00 25.28
CA GLU A 62 13.27 -20.09 26.22
C GLU A 62 12.77 -18.64 26.13
N PRO A 63 12.74 -17.89 27.25
CA PRO A 63 12.36 -16.48 27.28
C PRO A 63 13.17 -15.57 26.33
N ASN A 64 14.47 -15.85 26.13
CA ASN A 64 15.33 -15.00 25.29
C ASN A 64 14.96 -15.13 23.80
N GLN A 65 14.55 -16.31 23.34
CA GLN A 65 14.07 -16.51 21.97
C GLN A 65 12.80 -15.70 21.72
N CYS A 66 11.87 -15.69 22.68
CA CYS A 66 10.65 -14.88 22.62
C CYS A 66 10.99 -13.39 22.46
N ILE A 67 11.92 -12.86 23.26
CA ILE A 67 12.36 -11.46 23.16
C ILE A 67 12.96 -11.15 21.78
N GLN A 68 13.79 -12.03 21.23
CA GLN A 68 14.36 -11.85 19.89
C GLN A 68 13.29 -11.84 18.79
N VAL A 69 12.30 -12.74 18.90
CA VAL A 69 11.17 -12.82 17.99
C VAL A 69 10.33 -11.53 18.05
N LEU A 70 10.01 -11.05 19.25
CA LEU A 70 9.27 -9.80 19.46
C LEU A 70 10.03 -8.58 18.95
N ASN A 71 11.35 -8.52 19.11
CA ASN A 71 12.18 -7.42 18.61
C ASN A 71 12.30 -7.39 17.08
N LYS A 72 12.21 -8.56 16.41
CA LYS A 72 12.22 -8.66 14.94
C LYS A 72 10.86 -8.37 14.31
N ALA A 73 9.78 -8.47 15.09
CA ALA A 73 8.42 -8.20 14.68
C ALA A 73 8.15 -6.68 14.62
N ASP A 74 8.89 -5.97 13.78
CA ASP A 74 8.70 -4.53 13.61
C ASP A 74 7.33 -4.28 12.97
N LYS A 75 6.47 -3.51 13.67
CA LYS A 75 5.08 -3.15 13.29
C LYS A 75 4.02 -4.26 13.33
N GLN A 76 4.32 -5.49 13.77
CA GLN A 76 3.30 -6.54 13.95
C GLN A 76 2.81 -6.59 15.40
N GLN A 77 1.50 -6.53 15.60
CA GLN A 77 0.89 -6.76 16.91
C GLN A 77 1.10 -8.22 17.36
N ALA A 78 1.56 -8.39 18.61
CA ALA A 78 1.98 -9.66 19.15
C ALA A 78 1.19 -10.06 20.41
N PHE A 79 0.87 -11.34 20.48
CA PHE A 79 0.29 -12.01 21.63
C PHE A 79 1.28 -13.05 22.15
N VAL A 80 1.36 -13.20 23.48
CA VAL A 80 2.24 -14.21 24.08
C VAL A 80 1.41 -15.18 24.91
N ILE A 81 1.58 -16.48 24.67
CA ILE A 81 1.15 -17.54 25.58
C ILE A 81 2.39 -18.04 26.31
N THR A 82 2.37 -18.09 27.64
CA THR A 82 3.51 -18.62 28.39
C THR A 82 3.09 -19.45 29.58
N SER A 83 3.92 -20.43 29.94
CA SER A 83 3.71 -21.20 31.16
C SER A 83 3.82 -20.32 32.40
N GLY A 84 3.13 -20.69 33.48
CA GLY A 84 3.16 -19.92 34.72
C GLY A 84 4.55 -19.74 35.34
N SER A 85 5.47 -20.69 35.13
CA SER A 85 6.84 -20.64 35.64
C SER A 85 7.74 -19.74 34.79
N LEU A 86 7.66 -19.83 33.45
CA LEU A 86 8.44 -18.98 32.55
C LEU A 86 7.91 -17.55 32.52
N GLY A 87 6.58 -17.38 32.57
CA GLY A 87 5.92 -16.08 32.58
C GLY A 87 6.38 -15.18 33.71
N LYS A 88 6.68 -15.74 34.89
CA LYS A 88 7.16 -14.96 36.05
C LYS A 88 8.49 -14.24 35.76
N ASN A 89 9.33 -14.82 34.90
CA ASN A 89 10.63 -14.25 34.50
C ASN A 89 10.56 -13.48 33.17
N LEU A 90 9.65 -13.88 32.27
CA LEU A 90 9.51 -13.30 30.94
C LEU A 90 8.69 -12.01 30.96
N VAL A 91 7.52 -11.99 31.60
CA VAL A 91 6.59 -10.85 31.58
C VAL A 91 7.25 -9.54 32.00
N PRO A 92 8.06 -9.47 33.09
CA PRO A 92 8.72 -8.22 33.48
C PRO A 92 9.64 -7.63 32.41
N LYS A 93 10.14 -8.44 31.48
CA LYS A 93 11.07 -8.02 30.42
C LYS A 93 10.38 -7.57 29.15
N ILE A 94 9.15 -8.04 28.92
CA ILE A 94 8.40 -7.77 27.68
C ILE A 94 7.20 -6.85 27.88
N HIS A 95 6.80 -6.59 29.13
CA HIS A 95 5.59 -5.84 29.46
C HIS A 95 5.53 -4.46 28.78
N ASP A 96 6.65 -3.75 28.75
CA ASP A 96 6.69 -2.38 28.21
C ASP A 96 6.90 -2.33 26.68
N MET A 97 7.01 -3.48 26.01
CA MET A 97 7.18 -3.54 24.55
C MET A 97 5.93 -3.02 23.83
N PRO A 98 6.03 -2.00 22.96
CA PRO A 98 4.87 -1.43 22.26
C PRO A 98 4.09 -2.44 21.42
N GLN A 99 4.79 -3.37 20.77
CA GLN A 99 4.21 -4.39 19.91
C GLN A 99 3.47 -5.52 20.66
N LEU A 100 3.63 -5.62 21.99
CA LEU A 100 2.99 -6.65 22.80
C LEU A 100 1.62 -6.17 23.32
N ASP A 101 0.53 -6.78 22.86
CA ASP A 101 -0.84 -6.40 23.26
C ASP A 101 -1.30 -7.15 24.52
N ALA A 102 -1.12 -8.47 24.53
CA ALA A 102 -1.60 -9.31 25.64
C ALA A 102 -0.73 -10.53 25.88
N VAL A 103 -0.68 -10.91 27.16
CA VAL A 103 -0.07 -12.14 27.65
C VAL A 103 -1.14 -13.02 28.28
N TYR A 104 -1.16 -14.29 27.89
CA TYR A 104 -2.02 -15.33 28.44
C TYR A 104 -1.15 -16.36 29.16
N ILE A 105 -1.48 -16.65 30.41
CA ILE A 105 -0.77 -17.66 31.19
C ILE A 105 -1.50 -18.99 31.03
N PHE A 106 -0.79 -20.00 30.54
CA PHE A 106 -1.29 -21.37 30.42
C PHE A 106 -0.65 -22.24 31.50
N CYS A 107 -1.46 -22.82 32.40
CA CYS A 107 -0.94 -23.61 33.52
C CYS A 107 -1.97 -24.62 34.04
N GLY A 108 -1.52 -25.72 34.64
CA GLY A 108 -2.41 -26.71 35.25
C GLY A 108 -3.10 -26.25 36.54
N ASP A 109 -2.55 -25.25 37.26
CA ASP A 109 -3.09 -24.76 38.52
C ASP A 109 -3.09 -23.23 38.57
N LYS A 110 -4.29 -22.66 38.42
CA LYS A 110 -4.52 -21.21 38.36
C LYS A 110 -4.14 -20.49 39.65
N SER A 111 -4.33 -21.13 40.81
CA SER A 111 -4.16 -20.53 42.13
C SER A 111 -2.70 -20.11 42.39
N ARG A 112 -1.75 -20.89 41.88
CA ARG A 112 -0.30 -20.65 42.05
C ARG A 112 0.22 -19.41 41.32
N HIS A 113 -0.43 -19.01 40.25
CA HIS A 113 0.05 -17.92 39.40
C HIS A 113 -0.80 -16.65 39.49
N GLN A 114 -2.03 -16.71 40.00
CA GLN A 114 -2.91 -15.54 40.14
C GLN A 114 -2.32 -14.38 40.94
N GLY A 115 -1.52 -14.64 41.97
CA GLY A 115 -1.01 -13.58 42.86
C GLY A 115 -0.06 -12.61 42.17
N TRP A 116 0.90 -13.11 41.39
CA TRP A 116 1.89 -12.24 40.73
C TRP A 116 1.37 -11.68 39.39
N THR A 117 0.42 -12.35 38.75
CA THR A 117 -0.09 -11.91 37.45
C THR A 117 -0.91 -10.63 37.54
N GLN A 118 -1.51 -10.34 38.69
CA GLN A 118 -2.24 -9.09 38.95
C GLN A 118 -1.35 -7.84 38.90
N ASN A 119 -0.04 -7.99 39.03
CA ASN A 119 0.91 -6.87 39.01
C ASN A 119 1.20 -6.34 37.59
N TRP A 120 0.70 -6.99 36.54
CA TRP A 120 1.04 -6.69 35.14
C TRP A 120 -0.22 -6.47 34.29
N THR A 121 -0.41 -5.25 33.77
CA THR A 121 -1.66 -4.83 33.09
C THR A 121 -1.92 -5.52 31.74
N LYS A 122 -0.88 -6.09 31.12
CA LYS A 122 -0.94 -6.81 29.83
C LYS A 122 -1.23 -8.29 30.02
N ILE A 123 -1.23 -8.81 31.25
CA ILE A 123 -1.72 -10.17 31.49
C ILE A 123 -3.24 -10.15 31.45
N LYS A 124 -3.83 -10.79 30.44
CA LYS A 124 -5.29 -10.79 30.22
C LYS A 124 -6.00 -11.99 30.82
N GLY A 125 -5.26 -13.02 31.24
CA GLY A 125 -5.84 -14.14 31.95
C GLY A 125 -4.85 -15.24 32.32
N VAL A 126 -5.28 -16.06 33.27
CA VAL A 126 -4.64 -17.31 33.67
C VAL A 126 -5.62 -18.44 33.40
N HIS A 127 -5.24 -19.36 32.52
CA HIS A 127 -6.11 -20.37 31.94
C HIS A 127 -5.53 -21.76 32.14
N THR A 128 -6.42 -22.72 32.40
CA THR A 128 -6.10 -24.15 32.52
C THR A 128 -6.46 -24.94 31.26
N ASN A 129 -7.16 -24.31 30.32
CA ASN A 129 -7.62 -24.91 29.08
C ASN A 129 -7.27 -23.99 27.89
N ILE A 130 -6.73 -24.57 26.82
CA ILE A 130 -6.42 -23.84 25.60
C ILE A 130 -7.66 -23.25 24.93
N LYS A 131 -8.83 -23.89 25.05
CA LYS A 131 -10.07 -23.37 24.44
C LYS A 131 -10.43 -21.98 24.97
N ASP A 132 -10.22 -21.74 26.26
CA ASP A 132 -10.47 -20.45 26.89
C ASP A 132 -9.47 -19.40 26.40
N ILE A 133 -8.21 -19.80 26.20
CA ILE A 133 -7.18 -18.95 25.58
C ILE A 133 -7.57 -18.61 24.14
N CYS A 134 -8.03 -19.58 23.35
CA CYS A 134 -8.50 -19.35 21.99
C CYS A 134 -9.68 -18.37 21.95
N GLN A 135 -10.64 -18.49 22.87
CA GLN A 135 -11.76 -17.55 22.95
C GLN A 135 -11.29 -16.13 23.33
N ALA A 136 -10.41 -16.02 24.32
CA ALA A 136 -9.85 -14.74 24.75
C ALA A 136 -9.00 -14.10 23.64
N LEU A 137 -8.17 -14.88 22.92
CA LEU A 137 -7.46 -14.41 21.75
C LEU A 137 -8.41 -13.97 20.65
N ARG A 138 -9.49 -14.72 20.35
CA ARG A 138 -10.47 -14.30 19.34
C ARG A 138 -11.10 -12.96 19.69
N LEU A 139 -11.43 -12.74 20.96
CA LEU A 139 -11.97 -11.46 21.44
C LEU A 139 -10.93 -10.34 21.34
N ALA A 140 -9.68 -10.59 21.74
CA ALA A 140 -8.59 -9.61 21.64
C ALA A 140 -8.27 -9.25 20.18
N VAL A 141 -8.19 -10.26 19.30
CA VAL A 141 -8.00 -10.08 17.85
C VAL A 141 -9.19 -9.34 17.24
N LYS A 142 -10.44 -9.69 17.61
CA LYS A 142 -11.65 -8.99 17.14
C LYS A 142 -11.65 -7.52 17.58
N GLN A 143 -11.21 -7.24 18.81
CA GLN A 143 -11.10 -5.89 19.34
C GLN A 143 -9.99 -5.09 18.60
N CYS A 144 -8.81 -5.67 18.40
CA CYS A 144 -7.74 -5.04 17.59
C CYS A 144 -8.18 -4.79 16.13
N ASP A 145 -8.90 -5.74 15.54
CA ASP A 145 -9.49 -5.62 14.21
C ASP A 145 -10.67 -4.61 14.16
N GLN A 146 -11.26 -4.18 15.29
CA GLN A 146 -12.33 -3.17 15.32
C GLN A 146 -11.81 -1.74 15.55
N ASP A 147 -10.60 -1.58 16.08
CA ASP A 147 -10.13 -0.29 16.64
C ASP A 147 -9.16 0.50 15.77
N THR A 148 -8.66 -0.08 14.68
CA THR A 148 -7.75 0.59 13.77
C THR A 148 -8.52 1.11 12.55
N ILE A 149 -8.30 2.38 12.22
CA ILE A 149 -9.05 3.10 11.19
C ILE A 149 -8.12 3.30 10.01
N ALA A 150 -8.60 3.00 8.81
CA ALA A 150 -7.87 3.31 7.59
C ALA A 150 -8.00 4.81 7.31
N VAL A 151 -7.04 5.61 7.78
CA VAL A 151 -6.98 7.06 7.54
C VAL A 151 -5.64 7.45 6.96
N SER A 152 -5.64 8.50 6.15
CA SER A 152 -4.41 9.15 5.70
C SER A 152 -4.48 10.64 6.02
N PHE A 153 -3.30 11.24 6.23
CA PHE A 153 -3.17 12.63 6.64
C PHE A 153 -2.23 13.35 5.69
N LEU A 154 -2.50 14.64 5.46
CA LEU A 154 -1.63 15.52 4.68
C LEU A 154 -1.50 16.86 5.40
N ALA A 155 -0.28 17.20 5.82
CA ALA A 155 -0.01 18.41 6.58
C ALA A 155 0.18 19.64 5.68
N VAL A 156 -0.17 20.83 6.18
CA VAL A 156 -0.04 22.12 5.45
C VAL A 156 1.40 22.39 4.99
N ASN A 157 2.38 22.06 5.85
CA ASN A 157 3.80 22.34 5.61
C ASN A 157 4.45 21.41 4.57
N GLU A 158 3.86 20.24 4.30
CA GLU A 158 4.36 19.32 3.26
C GLU A 158 4.12 19.87 1.85
N MET A 159 3.20 20.83 1.69
CA MET A 159 2.86 21.45 0.41
C MET A 159 3.45 22.86 0.20
N ALA A 160 3.84 23.58 1.26
CA ALA A 160 4.46 24.90 1.13
C ALA A 160 5.84 24.88 0.43
N LEU A 161 6.42 23.68 0.20
CA LEU A 161 7.74 23.48 -0.41
C LEU A 161 7.72 22.83 -1.80
N THR A 162 6.58 22.47 -2.37
CA THR A 162 6.55 21.45 -3.43
C THR A 162 6.15 21.97 -4.82
N LYS A 163 7.16 22.40 -5.58
CA LYS A 163 7.22 22.11 -7.03
C LYS A 163 7.54 20.63 -7.33
N ASN A 164 7.79 19.81 -6.29
CA ASN A 164 8.12 18.40 -6.41
C ASN A 164 7.20 17.53 -5.56
N LEU A 165 6.18 16.97 -6.21
CA LEU A 165 5.10 16.15 -5.64
C LEU A 165 5.50 14.69 -5.39
N ASN A 166 6.77 14.31 -5.64
CA ASN A 166 7.32 12.95 -5.43
C ASN A 166 7.39 12.50 -3.95
N ARG A 167 6.74 13.23 -3.03
CA ARG A 167 6.76 13.03 -1.58
C ARG A 167 5.39 13.06 -0.93
N LEU A 168 4.32 13.02 -1.72
CA LEU A 168 2.98 12.86 -1.15
C LEU A 168 2.91 11.51 -0.44
N GLU A 169 2.20 11.44 0.69
CA GLU A 169 2.01 10.17 1.38
C GLU A 169 1.35 9.20 0.37
N PRO A 170 2.07 8.16 -0.11
CA PRO A 170 1.62 7.42 -1.28
C PRO A 170 0.23 6.79 -1.02
N THR A 171 -0.01 6.40 0.23
CA THR A 171 -1.26 5.88 0.77
C THR A 171 -2.48 6.77 0.55
N PHE A 172 -2.39 8.09 0.78
CA PHE A 172 -3.54 8.99 0.63
C PHE A 172 -4.10 8.90 -0.80
N MET A 173 -3.23 8.96 -1.79
CA MET A 173 -3.65 9.09 -3.17
C MET A 173 -3.91 7.75 -3.86
N TYR A 174 -3.23 6.68 -3.44
CA TYR A 174 -3.47 5.36 -4.01
C TYR A 174 -4.88 4.86 -3.74
N THR A 175 -5.47 5.14 -2.57
CA THR A 175 -6.85 4.71 -2.30
C THR A 175 -7.86 5.39 -3.23
N GLN A 176 -7.67 6.66 -3.58
CA GLN A 176 -8.53 7.36 -4.54
C GLN A 176 -8.43 6.74 -5.94
N LEU A 177 -7.21 6.56 -6.44
CA LEU A 177 -6.99 5.90 -7.74
C LEU A 177 -7.56 4.50 -7.73
N PHE A 178 -7.35 3.76 -6.65
CA PHE A 178 -7.82 2.40 -6.50
C PHE A 178 -9.35 2.35 -6.56
N LYS A 179 -10.05 3.23 -5.84
CA LYS A 179 -11.51 3.41 -5.93
C LYS A 179 -11.93 3.72 -7.38
N GLU A 180 -11.32 4.71 -8.03
CA GLU A 180 -11.66 5.05 -9.43
C GLU A 180 -11.51 3.85 -10.38
N ILE A 181 -10.43 3.09 -10.23
CA ILE A 181 -10.14 1.91 -11.05
C ILE A 181 -11.19 0.82 -10.82
N LEU A 182 -11.50 0.49 -9.56
CA LEU A 182 -12.48 -0.54 -9.24
C LEU A 182 -13.89 -0.18 -9.74
N LEU A 183 -14.25 1.11 -9.71
CA LEU A 183 -15.55 1.56 -10.23
C LEU A 183 -15.65 1.45 -11.76
N ASP A 184 -14.54 1.58 -12.49
CA ASP A 184 -14.46 1.43 -13.95
C ASP A 184 -14.37 -0.04 -14.41
N ILE A 185 -13.94 -0.94 -13.53
CA ILE A 185 -13.76 -2.36 -13.87
C ILE A 185 -15.11 -3.06 -14.12
N LYS A 186 -15.15 -3.81 -15.23
CA LYS A 186 -16.23 -4.77 -15.49
C LYS A 186 -15.92 -6.10 -14.82
N TYR A 187 -16.80 -6.49 -13.92
CA TYR A 187 -16.72 -7.77 -13.22
C TYR A 187 -17.43 -8.88 -14.01
N GLY A 188 -16.88 -10.10 -13.97
CA GLY A 188 -17.45 -11.26 -14.65
C GLY A 188 -18.54 -11.97 -13.83
N ASP A 189 -19.14 -13.02 -14.38
CA ASP A 189 -20.33 -13.66 -13.80
C ASP A 189 -20.07 -14.53 -12.54
N LYS A 190 -18.80 -14.85 -12.26
CA LYS A 190 -18.41 -15.77 -11.16
C LYS A 190 -17.96 -15.10 -9.87
N VAL A 191 -17.99 -13.77 -9.81
CA VAL A 191 -17.39 -13.01 -8.69
C VAL A 191 -18.06 -13.28 -7.35
N ILE A 192 -19.36 -13.61 -7.34
CA ILE A 192 -20.08 -13.99 -6.12
C ILE A 192 -19.57 -15.33 -5.58
N GLN A 193 -19.41 -16.33 -6.46
CA GLN A 193 -18.89 -17.65 -6.08
C GLN A 193 -17.42 -17.56 -5.64
N ASP A 194 -16.62 -16.72 -6.30
CA ASP A 194 -15.22 -16.51 -5.95
C ASP A 194 -15.08 -15.87 -4.56
N LEU A 195 -15.91 -14.87 -4.26
CA LEU A 195 -15.95 -14.25 -2.92
C LEU A 195 -16.46 -15.24 -1.87
N ALA A 196 -17.53 -15.99 -2.14
CA ALA A 196 -18.05 -17.00 -1.23
C ALA A 196 -17.00 -18.09 -0.94
N LYS A 197 -16.22 -18.48 -1.95
CA LYS A 197 -15.11 -19.42 -1.79
C LYS A 197 -13.99 -18.85 -0.89
N CYS A 198 -13.52 -17.60 -1.10
CA CYS A 198 -12.55 -17.03 -0.15
C CYS A 198 -13.17 -16.94 1.24
N GLY A 199 -14.43 -16.49 1.37
CA GLY A 199 -15.15 -16.44 2.65
C GLY A 199 -15.14 -17.77 3.40
N ARG A 200 -15.37 -18.91 2.71
CA ARG A 200 -15.32 -20.25 3.33
C ARG A 200 -13.93 -20.67 3.78
N GLU A 201 -12.89 -20.27 3.05
CA GLU A 201 -11.49 -20.52 3.45
C GLU A 201 -11.13 -19.69 4.69
N VAL A 202 -11.64 -18.46 4.73
CA VAL A 202 -11.38 -17.44 5.75
C VAL A 202 -12.13 -17.72 7.06
N PHE A 203 -13.35 -18.25 6.97
CA PHE A 203 -14.25 -18.55 8.09
C PHE A 203 -14.56 -20.05 8.20
N SER A 204 -13.63 -20.93 7.83
CA SER A 204 -13.82 -22.40 7.83
C SER A 204 -14.29 -22.95 9.18
N ASP A 205 -13.90 -22.28 10.27
CA ASP A 205 -14.15 -22.72 11.64
C ASP A 205 -15.33 -21.99 12.31
N ASP A 206 -16.06 -21.15 11.57
CA ASP A 206 -17.23 -20.40 12.07
C ASP A 206 -18.51 -20.85 11.34
N PRO A 207 -19.29 -21.78 11.93
CA PRO A 207 -20.53 -22.28 11.34
C PRO A 207 -21.57 -21.18 11.05
N THR A 208 -21.55 -20.09 11.84
CA THR A 208 -22.49 -18.98 11.67
C THR A 208 -22.15 -18.22 10.39
N GLU A 209 -20.88 -17.86 10.21
CA GLU A 209 -20.41 -17.19 9.01
C GLU A 209 -20.56 -18.09 7.77
N LEU A 210 -20.28 -19.40 7.88
CA LEU A 210 -20.49 -20.33 6.77
C LEU A 210 -21.94 -20.35 6.28
N ASN A 211 -22.91 -20.30 7.20
CA ASN A 211 -24.32 -20.20 6.83
C ASN A 211 -24.66 -18.87 6.14
N ILE A 212 -24.10 -17.76 6.63
CA ILE A 212 -24.26 -16.43 6.03
C ILE A 212 -23.64 -16.39 4.63
N ILE A 213 -22.46 -16.98 4.44
CA ILE A 213 -21.78 -17.08 3.14
C ILE A 213 -22.63 -17.89 2.14
N ASN A 214 -23.22 -19.00 2.56
CA ASN A 214 -24.11 -19.78 1.69
C ASN A 214 -25.37 -19.00 1.31
N LYS A 215 -25.90 -18.18 2.22
CA LYS A 215 -27.02 -17.28 1.92
C LYS A 215 -26.60 -16.19 0.94
N PHE A 216 -25.44 -15.57 1.15
CA PHE A 216 -24.88 -14.55 0.26
C PHE A 216 -24.69 -15.11 -1.16
N GLU A 217 -24.05 -16.28 -1.30
CA GLU A 217 -23.78 -16.87 -2.61
C GLU A 217 -25.05 -17.14 -3.43
N ARG A 218 -26.16 -17.47 -2.77
CA ARG A 218 -27.44 -17.77 -3.40
C ARG A 218 -28.30 -16.53 -3.66
N ASP A 219 -28.32 -15.60 -2.70
CA ASP A 219 -29.34 -14.54 -2.62
C ASP A 219 -28.76 -13.13 -2.82
N TYR A 220 -27.47 -12.97 -3.15
CA TYR A 220 -26.86 -11.66 -3.33
C TYR A 220 -27.52 -10.88 -4.48
N ASP A 221 -27.84 -9.62 -4.19
CA ASP A 221 -28.42 -8.65 -5.11
C ASP A 221 -27.63 -7.34 -4.95
N PRO A 222 -27.13 -6.72 -6.03
CA PRO A 222 -26.46 -5.42 -5.97
C PRO A 222 -27.28 -4.32 -5.26
N GLU A 223 -28.62 -4.37 -5.33
CA GLU A 223 -29.51 -3.42 -4.64
C GLU A 223 -29.57 -3.66 -3.11
N LYS A 224 -28.90 -4.69 -2.60
CA LYS A 224 -28.77 -5.00 -1.16
C LYS A 224 -27.31 -4.92 -0.68
N ALA A 225 -26.42 -4.30 -1.45
CA ALA A 225 -25.01 -4.24 -1.10
C ALA A 225 -24.75 -3.53 0.25
N ILE A 226 -25.44 -2.41 0.52
CA ILE A 226 -25.37 -1.69 1.81
C ILE A 226 -25.87 -2.55 2.97
N TRP A 227 -26.95 -3.32 2.78
CA TRP A 227 -27.46 -4.23 3.79
C TRP A 227 -26.42 -5.30 4.15
N TRP A 228 -25.81 -5.90 3.12
CA TRP A 228 -24.73 -6.88 3.33
C TRP A 228 -23.49 -6.27 3.97
N TYR A 229 -23.20 -4.99 3.69
CA TYR A 229 -22.09 -4.28 4.33
C TYR A 229 -22.38 -3.98 5.80
N THR A 230 -23.60 -3.63 6.18
CA THR A 230 -23.95 -3.22 7.55
C THR A 230 -24.29 -4.40 8.48
N CYS A 231 -24.53 -5.60 7.94
CA CYS A 231 -24.87 -6.83 8.68
C CYS A 231 -23.73 -7.39 9.58
N GLU A 232 -22.61 -6.68 9.74
CA GLU A 232 -21.40 -7.09 10.49
C GLU A 232 -20.91 -8.54 10.19
N CYS A 233 -21.22 -9.08 9.02
CA CYS A 233 -20.88 -10.44 8.63
C CYS A 233 -19.55 -10.50 7.87
N PHE A 234 -19.23 -11.65 7.27
CA PHE A 234 -17.98 -11.88 6.55
C PHE A 234 -17.62 -10.78 5.54
N THR A 235 -18.61 -10.19 4.82
CA THR A 235 -18.39 -9.10 3.87
C THR A 235 -17.85 -7.84 4.53
N TYR A 236 -18.48 -7.39 5.63
CA TYR A 236 -18.01 -6.24 6.41
C TYR A 236 -16.61 -6.49 6.97
N LYS A 237 -16.40 -7.66 7.58
CA LYS A 237 -15.15 -8.05 8.24
C LYS A 237 -14.00 -8.12 7.25
N MET A 238 -14.20 -8.80 6.11
CA MET A 238 -13.19 -8.95 5.08
C MET A 238 -12.87 -7.62 4.42
N LEU A 239 -13.89 -6.86 4.00
CA LEU A 239 -13.67 -5.61 3.26
C LEU A 239 -12.95 -4.56 4.10
N ASN A 240 -13.43 -4.29 5.32
CA ASN A 240 -12.82 -3.25 6.17
C ASN A 240 -11.40 -3.60 6.59
N LYS A 241 -11.12 -4.89 6.82
CA LYS A 241 -9.77 -5.37 7.10
C LYS A 241 -8.87 -5.19 5.89
N ALA A 242 -9.34 -5.62 4.73
CA ALA A 242 -8.58 -5.55 3.49
C ALA A 242 -8.21 -4.12 3.12
N LEU A 243 -9.16 -3.18 3.20
CA LEU A 243 -8.90 -1.77 2.94
C LEU A 243 -7.92 -1.15 3.94
N ARG A 244 -7.95 -1.59 5.20
CA ARG A 244 -7.04 -1.10 6.23
C ARG A 244 -5.60 -1.52 6.03
N ILE A 245 -5.39 -2.79 5.68
CA ILE A 245 -4.03 -3.32 5.44
C ILE A 245 -3.63 -3.21 3.97
N MET A 246 -4.46 -2.58 3.13
CA MET A 246 -4.32 -2.52 1.68
C MET A 246 -4.10 -3.91 1.05
N ASP A 247 -4.86 -4.91 1.50
CA ASP A 247 -4.85 -6.27 0.95
C ASP A 247 -5.48 -6.26 -0.44
N ALA A 248 -4.64 -6.07 -1.45
CA ALA A 248 -5.07 -6.01 -2.84
C ALA A 248 -5.86 -7.25 -3.27
N ASP A 249 -5.57 -8.46 -2.77
CA ASP A 249 -6.30 -9.66 -3.19
C ASP A 249 -7.77 -9.58 -2.80
N ILE A 250 -8.01 -9.27 -1.53
CA ILE A 250 -9.37 -9.22 -1.01
C ILE A 250 -10.09 -8.03 -1.62
N ILE A 251 -9.46 -6.86 -1.75
CA ILE A 251 -10.15 -5.71 -2.34
C ILE A 251 -10.44 -5.94 -3.84
N ILE A 252 -9.56 -6.61 -4.59
CA ILE A 252 -9.84 -7.00 -5.98
C ILE A 252 -10.98 -8.02 -6.04
N THR A 253 -10.94 -9.05 -5.20
CA THR A 253 -11.99 -10.08 -5.12
C THR A 253 -13.34 -9.46 -4.75
N MET A 254 -13.34 -8.49 -3.84
CA MET A 254 -14.51 -7.76 -3.38
C MET A 254 -14.80 -6.52 -4.23
N GLY A 255 -14.09 -6.31 -5.33
CA GLY A 255 -14.20 -5.08 -6.12
C GLY A 255 -15.61 -4.87 -6.67
N PHE A 256 -16.29 -5.95 -7.07
CA PHE A 256 -17.69 -5.89 -7.52
C PHE A 256 -18.61 -5.43 -6.38
N PHE A 257 -18.40 -5.96 -5.17
CA PHE A 257 -19.20 -5.63 -3.99
C PHE A 257 -18.96 -4.18 -3.57
N LEU A 258 -17.70 -3.72 -3.58
CA LEU A 258 -17.31 -2.34 -3.36
C LEU A 258 -17.99 -1.40 -4.37
N ARG A 259 -17.96 -1.76 -5.66
CA ARG A 259 -18.64 -1.01 -6.73
C ARG A 259 -20.15 -0.94 -6.47
N ASP A 260 -20.78 -2.05 -6.11
CA ASP A 260 -22.22 -2.11 -5.86
C ASP A 260 -22.62 -1.23 -4.66
N ILE A 261 -21.83 -1.22 -3.57
CA ILE A 261 -22.04 -0.29 -2.44
C ILE A 261 -21.97 1.16 -2.92
N HIS A 262 -20.93 1.53 -3.68
CA HIS A 262 -20.79 2.90 -4.20
C HIS A 262 -21.94 3.30 -5.12
N GLN A 263 -22.36 2.42 -6.02
CA GLN A 263 -23.48 2.69 -6.92
C GLN A 263 -24.78 2.88 -6.14
N GLN A 264 -25.00 2.08 -5.09
CA GLN A 264 -26.15 2.23 -4.22
C GLN A 264 -26.12 3.56 -3.46
N ILE A 265 -24.97 3.93 -2.86
CA ILE A 265 -24.79 5.24 -2.21
C ILE A 265 -25.06 6.38 -3.19
N GLU A 266 -24.52 6.31 -4.42
CA GLU A 266 -24.72 7.35 -5.43
C GLU A 266 -26.18 7.46 -5.88
N LYS A 267 -26.87 6.34 -6.04
CA LYS A 267 -28.30 6.29 -6.37
C LYS A 267 -29.13 6.94 -5.27
N LEU A 268 -28.87 6.58 -4.01
CA LEU A 268 -29.54 7.17 -2.85
C LEU A 268 -29.22 8.66 -2.70
N TYR A 269 -27.96 9.06 -2.87
CA TYR A 269 -27.56 10.47 -2.86
C TYR A 269 -28.38 11.27 -3.87
N LYS A 270 -28.49 10.80 -5.12
CA LYS A 270 -29.29 11.47 -6.16
C LYS A 270 -30.78 11.59 -5.81
N GLN A 271 -31.32 10.62 -5.08
CA GLN A 271 -32.72 10.63 -4.63
C GLN A 271 -32.94 11.56 -3.43
N GLN A 272 -31.95 11.67 -2.54
CA GLN A 272 -32.04 12.39 -1.27
C GLN A 272 -31.46 13.82 -1.33
N VAL A 273 -30.63 14.18 -2.32
CA VAL A 273 -29.94 15.49 -2.38
C VAL A 273 -30.92 16.68 -2.30
N SER A 274 -32.14 16.53 -2.79
CA SER A 274 -33.18 17.55 -2.71
C SER A 274 -33.76 17.73 -1.31
N SER A 275 -33.73 16.70 -0.46
CA SER A 275 -34.27 16.73 0.91
C SER A 275 -33.31 17.31 1.93
N TYR A 276 -31.99 17.24 1.69
CA TYR A 276 -30.98 17.87 2.59
C TYR A 276 -31.00 19.40 2.57
N GLY A 277 -31.66 20.02 1.59
CA GLY A 277 -31.64 21.47 1.41
C GLY A 277 -30.25 21.99 0.99
N ARG A 278 -30.05 23.32 1.04
CA ARG A 278 -28.76 23.96 0.71
C ARG A 278 -27.93 24.34 1.94
N LYS A 279 -28.39 23.97 3.14
CA LYS A 279 -27.71 24.36 4.38
C LYS A 279 -26.79 23.23 4.81
N PRO A 280 -25.56 23.55 5.25
CA PRO A 280 -24.70 22.56 5.88
C PRO A 280 -25.37 21.93 7.10
N PHE A 281 -25.06 20.65 7.34
CA PHE A 281 -25.49 19.92 8.53
C PHE A 281 -24.33 19.14 9.13
N GLU A 282 -24.45 18.76 10.39
CA GLU A 282 -23.40 18.04 11.11
C GLU A 282 -23.70 16.54 11.20
N VAL A 283 -22.64 15.75 11.10
CA VAL A 283 -22.64 14.32 11.42
C VAL A 283 -21.47 14.00 12.33
N TYR A 284 -21.62 12.92 13.10
CA TYR A 284 -20.71 12.57 14.18
C TYR A 284 -20.16 11.17 13.98
N ARG A 285 -18.92 10.97 14.41
CA ARG A 285 -18.31 9.64 14.53
C ARG A 285 -17.36 9.62 15.70
N GLY A 286 -17.59 8.72 16.65
CA GLY A 286 -16.60 8.47 17.70
C GLY A 286 -15.86 7.16 17.49
N GLN A 287 -14.58 7.16 17.83
CA GLN A 287 -13.72 5.97 17.71
C GLN A 287 -12.43 6.12 18.51
N GLY A 288 -11.71 5.02 18.66
CA GLY A 288 -10.30 5.07 19.06
C GLY A 288 -9.39 5.41 17.88
N LEU A 289 -8.31 6.13 18.17
CA LEU A 289 -7.21 6.37 17.24
C LEU A 289 -5.90 6.03 17.94
N MET A 290 -4.99 5.32 17.26
CA MET A 290 -3.66 5.04 17.79
C MET A 290 -2.92 6.36 18.04
N LYS A 291 -2.14 6.45 19.12
CA LYS A 291 -1.41 7.68 19.43
C LYS A 291 -0.49 8.13 18.29
N SER A 292 0.15 7.19 17.61
CA SER A 292 1.00 7.47 16.44
C SER A 292 0.23 8.14 15.30
N ASP A 293 -1.01 7.73 15.04
CA ASP A 293 -1.86 8.35 14.03
C ASP A 293 -2.48 9.65 14.54
N PHE A 294 -2.74 9.77 15.84
CA PHE A 294 -3.15 11.03 16.46
C PHE A 294 -2.07 12.10 16.35
N GLU A 295 -0.79 11.77 16.55
CA GLU A 295 0.32 12.69 16.33
C GLU A 295 0.40 13.19 14.87
N LYS A 296 0.05 12.34 13.90
CA LYS A 296 -0.06 12.75 12.49
C LYS A 296 -1.25 13.67 12.27
N LEU A 297 -2.41 13.34 12.85
CA LEU A 297 -3.61 14.18 12.81
C LEU A 297 -3.34 15.57 13.39
N GLN A 298 -2.63 15.67 14.52
CA GLN A 298 -2.23 16.95 15.10
C GLN A 298 -1.35 17.79 14.17
N LYS A 299 -0.43 17.15 13.44
CA LYS A 299 0.40 17.84 12.43
C LYS A 299 -0.40 18.24 11.18
N ALA A 300 -1.54 17.58 10.95
CA ALA A 300 -2.41 17.83 9.82
C ALA A 300 -3.50 18.87 10.11
N GLU A 301 -3.49 19.54 11.27
CA GLU A 301 -4.38 20.69 11.52
C GLU A 301 -4.19 21.78 10.45
N GLY A 302 -5.30 22.23 9.88
CA GLY A 302 -5.35 23.09 8.69
C GLY A 302 -5.09 22.37 7.37
N GLY A 303 -4.73 21.09 7.37
CA GLY A 303 -4.45 20.23 6.22
C GLY A 303 -5.63 19.33 5.83
N LEU A 304 -5.34 18.17 5.21
CA LEU A 304 -6.35 17.20 4.77
C LEU A 304 -6.27 15.89 5.54
N MET A 305 -7.41 15.25 5.69
CA MET A 305 -7.57 13.90 6.24
C MET A 305 -8.53 13.11 5.35
N SER A 306 -8.18 11.88 4.97
CA SER A 306 -9.08 10.98 4.24
C SER A 306 -9.49 9.80 5.11
N PHE A 307 -10.75 9.39 4.99
CA PHE A 307 -11.21 8.08 5.43
C PHE A 307 -11.14 7.10 4.26
N ASN A 308 -10.23 6.14 4.33
CA ASN A 308 -9.93 5.21 3.25
C ASN A 308 -10.89 4.01 3.18
N ASN A 309 -11.79 3.88 4.15
CA ASN A 309 -12.93 2.95 4.13
C ASN A 309 -14.24 3.70 3.86
N PHE A 310 -15.34 2.97 3.68
CA PHE A 310 -16.66 3.58 3.82
C PHE A 310 -16.82 4.15 5.23
N LEU A 311 -17.33 5.37 5.29
CA LEU A 311 -17.40 6.13 6.54
C LEU A 311 -18.87 6.15 6.99
N SER A 312 -19.16 5.36 8.03
CA SER A 312 -20.45 5.39 8.72
C SER A 312 -20.43 6.46 9.82
N THR A 313 -21.49 7.25 9.88
CA THR A 313 -21.66 8.39 10.81
C THR A 313 -23.08 8.43 11.33
N SER A 314 -23.28 9.07 12.49
CA SER A 314 -24.59 9.27 13.10
C SER A 314 -24.95 10.76 13.11
N ARG A 315 -26.26 11.07 13.03
CA ARG A 315 -26.76 12.42 13.37
C ARG A 315 -26.84 12.67 14.88
N ASN A 316 -26.68 11.64 15.70
CA ASN A 316 -26.69 11.73 17.14
C ASN A 316 -25.26 11.79 17.69
N GLU A 317 -24.90 12.95 18.25
CA GLU A 317 -23.59 13.19 18.88
C GLU A 317 -23.35 12.24 20.05
N GLU A 318 -24.35 11.99 20.89
CA GLU A 318 -24.20 11.21 22.12
C GLU A 318 -23.87 9.75 21.83
N VAL A 319 -24.53 9.16 20.81
CA VAL A 319 -24.24 7.82 20.31
C VAL A 319 -22.78 7.72 19.88
N SER A 320 -22.32 8.69 19.06
CA SER A 320 -20.94 8.74 18.60
C SER A 320 -19.95 8.90 19.75
N LEU A 321 -20.22 9.80 20.70
CA LEU A 321 -19.36 10.03 21.85
C LEU A 321 -19.17 8.78 22.72
N GLU A 322 -20.17 7.90 22.81
CA GLU A 322 -20.03 6.62 23.49
C GLU A 322 -18.93 5.74 22.84
N PHE A 323 -18.90 5.67 21.51
CA PHE A 323 -17.85 4.94 20.79
C PHE A 323 -16.45 5.52 21.03
N ALA A 324 -16.31 6.85 21.10
CA ALA A 324 -15.05 7.50 21.45
C ALA A 324 -14.61 7.14 22.88
N ARG A 325 -15.55 7.13 23.83
CA ARG A 325 -15.28 6.76 25.24
C ARG A 325 -14.86 5.31 25.42
N ARG A 326 -15.38 4.39 24.59
CA ARG A 326 -14.95 2.97 24.58
C ARG A 326 -13.46 2.78 24.26
N ALA A 327 -12.80 3.76 23.64
CA ALA A 327 -11.37 3.73 23.38
C ALA A 327 -10.51 4.05 24.62
N LEU A 328 -11.07 4.71 25.63
CA LEU A 328 -10.32 5.12 26.83
C LEU A 328 -9.80 3.93 27.66
N SER A 329 -10.37 2.74 27.46
CA SER A 329 -9.94 1.52 28.15
C SER A 329 -8.70 0.85 27.56
N LYS A 330 -8.15 1.37 26.45
CA LYS A 330 -7.05 0.73 25.70
C LYS A 330 -5.72 1.45 25.93
N LEU A 331 -4.69 0.67 26.25
CA LEU A 331 -3.32 1.17 26.32
C LEU A 331 -2.91 1.53 24.88
N ASP A 332 -2.66 2.81 24.63
CA ASP A 332 -2.12 3.35 23.37
C ASP A 332 -3.10 3.86 22.30
N THR A 333 -4.36 4.04 22.67
CA THR A 333 -5.32 4.83 21.87
C THR A 333 -5.77 6.09 22.58
N VAL A 334 -6.17 7.08 21.81
CA VAL A 334 -6.97 8.22 22.25
C VAL A 334 -8.39 8.07 21.70
N GLY A 335 -9.40 8.46 22.48
CA GLY A 335 -10.76 8.59 22.00
C GLY A 335 -10.90 9.88 21.19
N ILE A 336 -11.46 9.76 19.99
CA ILE A 336 -11.72 10.90 19.11
C ILE A 336 -13.22 10.95 18.80
N LEU A 337 -13.84 12.10 19.04
CA LEU A 337 -15.12 12.49 18.48
C LEU A 337 -14.88 13.38 17.27
N PHE A 338 -15.13 12.84 16.07
CA PHE A 338 -15.16 13.64 14.85
C PHE A 338 -16.52 14.33 14.72
N ILE A 339 -16.49 15.64 14.53
CA ILE A 339 -17.65 16.47 14.19
C ILE A 339 -17.43 16.94 12.77
N MET A 340 -18.28 16.49 11.84
CA MET A 340 -18.11 16.71 10.41
C MET A 340 -19.20 17.63 9.89
N SER A 341 -18.81 18.79 9.37
CA SER A 341 -19.69 19.71 8.65
C SER A 341 -19.82 19.26 7.20
N ILE A 342 -21.05 19.02 6.76
CA ILE A 342 -21.38 18.47 5.44
C ILE A 342 -22.15 19.53 4.65
N ASP A 343 -21.54 20.06 3.58
CA ASP A 343 -22.28 20.81 2.57
C ASP A 343 -22.87 19.83 1.52
N PRO A 344 -24.21 19.66 1.47
CA PRO A 344 -24.84 18.76 0.50
C PRO A 344 -24.67 19.19 -0.95
N SER A 345 -24.23 20.43 -1.21
CA SER A 345 -23.97 20.95 -2.56
C SER A 345 -22.73 20.33 -3.22
N ILE A 346 -21.83 19.73 -2.42
CA ILE A 346 -20.63 19.03 -2.89
C ILE A 346 -21.02 17.72 -3.57
N LYS A 347 -20.96 17.70 -4.91
CA LYS A 347 -21.36 16.54 -5.72
C LYS A 347 -20.25 15.50 -5.92
N SER A 348 -18.99 15.88 -5.69
CA SER A 348 -17.83 15.00 -5.92
C SER A 348 -17.79 13.81 -4.95
N THR A 349 -18.49 13.91 -3.81
CA THR A 349 -18.40 12.96 -2.70
C THR A 349 -19.78 12.44 -2.30
N PRO A 350 -20.27 11.35 -2.91
CA PRO A 350 -21.59 10.81 -2.60
C PRO A 350 -21.69 10.24 -1.19
N PHE A 351 -22.78 10.60 -0.51
CA PHE A 351 -23.20 10.06 0.80
C PHE A 351 -24.71 9.85 0.81
N ALA A 352 -25.22 8.99 1.69
CA ALA A 352 -26.65 8.77 1.80
C ALA A 352 -27.05 8.43 3.23
N SER A 353 -28.26 8.81 3.61
CA SER A 353 -28.94 8.19 4.74
C SER A 353 -29.34 6.77 4.34
N ILE A 354 -29.02 5.80 5.19
CA ILE A 354 -29.18 4.38 4.88
C ILE A 354 -30.15 3.67 5.82
N ASN A 355 -30.96 4.39 6.58
CA ASN A 355 -31.87 3.81 7.57
C ASN A 355 -32.82 2.75 6.97
N GLU A 356 -33.29 2.93 5.73
CA GLU A 356 -34.18 1.94 5.08
C GLU A 356 -33.42 0.80 4.36
N TYR A 357 -32.08 0.87 4.34
CA TYR A 357 -31.21 -0.01 3.54
C TYR A 357 -30.14 -0.72 4.37
N SER A 358 -29.91 -0.29 5.60
CA SER A 358 -28.99 -0.92 6.54
C SER A 358 -29.61 -2.18 7.14
N TYR A 359 -28.77 -3.02 7.72
CA TYR A 359 -29.21 -4.17 8.49
C TYR A 359 -30.01 -3.80 9.74
N PHE A 360 -29.74 -2.62 10.32
CA PHE A 360 -30.35 -2.12 11.55
C PHE A 360 -31.67 -1.35 11.31
N GLU A 361 -32.06 -1.18 10.04
CA GLU A 361 -33.29 -0.51 9.64
C GLU A 361 -33.45 0.89 10.31
N ALA A 362 -34.67 1.28 10.69
CA ALA A 362 -34.99 2.60 11.22
C ALA A 362 -34.54 2.86 12.67
N GLU A 363 -33.72 1.97 13.26
CA GLU A 363 -33.25 2.09 14.65
C GLU A 363 -32.16 3.17 14.81
N GLU A 364 -31.43 3.49 13.73
CA GLU A 364 -30.35 4.49 13.75
C GLU A 364 -30.45 5.49 12.60
N GLU A 365 -30.21 6.78 12.88
CA GLU A 365 -30.01 7.80 11.85
C GLU A 365 -28.58 7.74 11.30
N GLU A 366 -28.32 6.74 10.46
CA GLU A 366 -27.01 6.46 9.88
C GLU A 366 -26.85 7.16 8.52
N ILE A 367 -25.73 7.87 8.38
CA ILE A 367 -25.26 8.42 7.10
C ILE A 367 -23.98 7.71 6.70
N LEU A 368 -24.02 7.06 5.54
CA LEU A 368 -22.90 6.34 4.96
C LEU A 368 -22.27 7.15 3.82
N PHE A 369 -20.97 7.37 3.93
CA PHE A 369 -20.15 8.04 2.94
C PHE A 369 -19.37 7.02 2.10
N SER A 370 -19.17 7.37 0.84
CA SER A 370 -18.27 6.65 -0.07
C SER A 370 -16.85 6.52 0.51
N MET A 371 -16.15 5.45 0.11
CA MET A 371 -14.71 5.31 0.32
C MET A 371 -13.91 6.55 -0.12
N HIS A 372 -12.80 6.79 0.57
CA HIS A 372 -11.88 7.90 0.31
C HIS A 372 -12.61 9.25 0.36
N THR A 373 -13.41 9.44 1.41
CA THR A 373 -14.03 10.74 1.70
C THR A 373 -12.99 11.61 2.39
N VAL A 374 -12.75 12.80 1.82
CA VAL A 374 -11.70 13.73 2.25
C VAL A 374 -12.31 14.92 2.99
N PHE A 375 -11.70 15.24 4.12
CA PHE A 375 -12.07 16.36 4.98
C PHE A 375 -10.88 17.29 5.21
N ARG A 376 -11.17 18.57 5.40
CA ARG A 376 -10.22 19.53 5.96
C ARG A 376 -10.27 19.43 7.49
N VAL A 377 -9.11 19.39 8.12
CA VAL A 377 -9.00 19.36 9.58
C VAL A 377 -9.00 20.81 10.09
N ASN A 378 -10.13 21.27 10.63
CA ASN A 378 -10.31 22.67 11.01
C ASN A 378 -9.77 23.00 12.40
N ALA A 379 -10.06 22.14 13.38
CA ALA A 379 -9.60 22.33 14.75
C ALA A 379 -9.52 21.00 15.51
N ILE A 380 -8.56 20.90 16.43
CA ILE A 380 -8.45 19.77 17.36
C ILE A 380 -8.54 20.30 18.79
N LYS A 381 -9.56 19.88 19.53
CA LYS A 381 -9.87 20.35 20.88
C LYS A 381 -9.84 19.20 21.87
N GLN A 382 -9.25 19.42 23.03
CA GLN A 382 -9.24 18.45 24.12
C GLN A 382 -10.56 18.52 24.91
N MET A 383 -11.16 17.37 25.23
CA MET A 383 -12.44 17.29 25.95
C MET A 383 -12.29 16.89 27.41
N ASP A 384 -11.23 16.16 27.77
CA ASP A 384 -11.03 15.63 29.11
C ASP A 384 -9.72 16.11 29.75
N ASN A 385 -9.64 16.13 31.08
CA ASN A 385 -8.43 16.59 31.79
C ASN A 385 -7.27 15.57 31.74
N LYS A 386 -7.47 14.37 31.18
CA LYS A 386 -6.50 13.28 31.15
C LYS A 386 -5.78 13.13 29.80
N ASN A 387 -6.06 14.01 28.82
CA ASN A 387 -5.48 14.00 27.47
C ASN A 387 -5.80 12.70 26.69
N GLN A 388 -6.95 12.08 26.96
CA GLN A 388 -7.35 10.81 26.35
C GLN A 388 -8.58 10.94 25.46
N LEU A 389 -9.33 12.06 25.52
CA LEU A 389 -10.51 12.31 24.70
C LEU A 389 -10.41 13.66 23.98
N TYR A 390 -10.56 13.65 22.66
CA TYR A 390 -10.49 14.84 21.82
C TYR A 390 -11.69 14.96 20.89
N GLN A 391 -12.06 16.19 20.59
CA GLN A 391 -12.97 16.59 19.55
C GLN A 391 -12.15 17.07 18.34
N VAL A 392 -12.51 16.60 17.15
CA VAL A 392 -11.86 16.99 15.89
C VAL A 392 -12.92 17.52 14.96
N GLU A 393 -12.81 18.79 14.61
CA GLU A 393 -13.70 19.47 13.67
C GLU A 393 -13.21 19.26 12.25
N LEU A 394 -14.06 18.67 11.44
CA LEU A 394 -13.82 18.31 10.05
C LEU A 394 -14.82 19.01 9.14
N GLU A 395 -14.37 19.43 7.96
CA GLU A 395 -15.24 20.00 6.93
C GLU A 395 -15.10 19.19 5.65
N LEU A 396 -16.24 18.74 5.09
CA LEU A 396 -16.24 17.95 3.86
C LEU A 396 -15.65 18.77 2.71
N THR A 397 -14.68 18.20 2.00
CA THR A 397 -14.01 18.87 0.87
C THR A 397 -14.42 18.25 -0.47
N SER A 398 -14.10 18.98 -1.55
CA SER A 398 -14.40 18.61 -2.93
C SER A 398 -13.18 18.86 -3.83
N ASP A 399 -13.33 18.54 -5.11
CA ASP A 399 -12.35 18.90 -6.16
C ASP A 399 -12.16 20.43 -6.35
N ASP A 400 -12.90 21.27 -5.62
CA ASP A 400 -12.69 22.73 -5.58
C ASP A 400 -11.62 23.13 -4.55
N ASP A 401 -11.26 22.24 -3.62
CA ASP A 401 -10.08 22.42 -2.78
C ASP A 401 -8.83 22.37 -3.66
N GLN A 402 -8.12 23.51 -3.74
CA GLN A 402 -6.96 23.66 -4.60
C GLN A 402 -5.85 22.63 -4.30
N GLN A 403 -5.69 22.26 -3.02
CA GLN A 403 -4.70 21.27 -2.62
C GLN A 403 -5.14 19.89 -3.10
N LEU A 404 -6.39 19.49 -2.86
CA LEU A 404 -6.92 18.20 -3.32
C LEU A 404 -6.89 18.06 -4.85
N ARG A 405 -7.21 19.14 -5.59
CA ARG A 405 -7.20 19.15 -7.06
C ARG A 405 -5.81 18.93 -7.63
N LEU A 406 -4.80 19.67 -7.16
CA LEU A 406 -3.41 19.53 -7.62
C LEU A 406 -2.88 18.11 -7.44
N LEU A 407 -3.22 17.49 -6.32
CA LEU A 407 -2.87 16.10 -6.03
C LEU A 407 -3.53 15.14 -7.02
N THR A 408 -4.84 15.30 -7.19
CA THR A 408 -5.66 14.43 -8.04
C THR A 408 -5.23 14.51 -9.50
N ASP A 409 -4.99 15.72 -10.02
CA ASP A 409 -4.58 15.94 -11.41
C ASP A 409 -3.22 15.31 -11.70
N ARG A 410 -2.23 15.55 -10.82
CA ARG A 410 -0.89 14.98 -10.99
C ARG A 410 -0.91 13.45 -11.07
N ILE A 411 -1.73 12.83 -10.24
CA ILE A 411 -1.77 11.38 -10.13
C ILE A 411 -2.57 10.75 -11.26
N ARG A 412 -3.56 11.47 -11.79
CA ARG A 412 -4.21 11.10 -13.05
C ARG A 412 -3.26 11.25 -14.25
N GLU A 413 -2.34 12.22 -14.23
CA GLU A 413 -1.28 12.32 -15.23
C GLU A 413 -0.29 11.15 -15.13
N GLU A 414 0.18 10.82 -13.93
CA GLU A 414 1.13 9.71 -13.70
C GLU A 414 0.51 8.32 -13.96
N ALA A 415 -0.76 8.13 -13.61
CA ALA A 415 -1.52 6.90 -13.86
C ALA A 415 -2.26 6.91 -15.22
N GLY A 416 -1.98 7.89 -16.08
CA GLY A 416 -2.68 8.10 -17.35
C GLY A 416 -2.43 7.00 -18.38
N GLY A 417 -3.38 6.82 -19.31
CA GLY A 417 -3.20 6.03 -20.54
C GLY A 417 -3.70 4.59 -20.52
N SER A 418 -4.00 4.00 -19.36
CA SER A 418 -4.61 2.66 -19.25
C SER A 418 -5.96 2.71 -18.53
N THR A 419 -6.85 1.74 -18.79
CA THR A 419 -8.18 1.63 -18.16
C THR A 419 -8.42 0.22 -17.62
N GLY A 420 -9.41 0.07 -16.74
CA GLY A 420 -9.77 -1.20 -16.11
C GLY A 420 -8.58 -1.96 -15.49
N TRP A 421 -8.49 -3.26 -15.78
CA TRP A 421 -7.48 -4.15 -15.21
C TRP A 421 -6.02 -3.76 -15.52
N LYS A 422 -5.76 -3.10 -16.65
CA LYS A 422 -4.41 -2.62 -17.00
C LYS A 422 -3.96 -1.49 -16.08
N ARG A 423 -4.90 -0.59 -15.76
CA ARG A 423 -4.66 0.52 -14.83
C ARG A 423 -4.42 0.00 -13.42
N LEU A 424 -5.16 -1.03 -13.01
CA LEU A 424 -4.93 -1.72 -11.74
C LEU A 424 -3.53 -2.33 -11.65
N GLY A 425 -3.08 -3.06 -12.69
CA GLY A 425 -1.75 -3.66 -12.70
C GLY A 425 -0.63 -2.63 -12.59
N ASN A 426 -0.74 -1.51 -13.31
CA ASN A 426 0.22 -0.40 -13.21
C ASN A 426 0.24 0.20 -11.81
N LEU A 427 -0.94 0.38 -11.19
CA LEU A 427 -1.03 0.88 -9.82
C LEU A 427 -0.37 -0.09 -8.83
N LEU A 428 -0.62 -1.41 -8.95
CA LEU A 428 0.00 -2.44 -8.12
C LEU A 428 1.53 -2.41 -8.21
N ILE A 429 2.08 -2.24 -9.42
CA ILE A 429 3.52 -2.04 -9.62
C ILE A 429 4.00 -0.77 -8.90
N THR A 430 3.30 0.34 -9.09
CA THR A 430 3.68 1.66 -8.53
C THR A 430 3.71 1.64 -7.00
N ILE A 431 2.82 0.86 -6.37
CA ILE A 431 2.77 0.69 -4.91
C ILE A 431 3.70 -0.43 -4.39
N GLY A 432 4.50 -1.06 -5.27
CA GLY A 432 5.44 -2.12 -4.93
C GLY A 432 4.81 -3.51 -4.68
N GLN A 433 3.55 -3.70 -5.06
CA GLN A 433 2.83 -4.98 -4.94
C GLN A 433 3.11 -5.87 -6.16
N PHE A 434 4.39 -6.19 -6.38
CA PHE A 434 4.89 -6.91 -7.55
C PHE A 434 4.23 -8.29 -7.74
N ASP A 435 4.12 -9.09 -6.67
CA ASP A 435 3.48 -10.42 -6.73
C ASP A 435 2.02 -10.35 -7.21
N LYS A 436 1.31 -9.27 -6.84
CA LYS A 436 -0.10 -9.07 -7.23
C LYS A 436 -0.24 -8.59 -8.65
N ALA A 437 0.63 -7.66 -9.05
CA ALA A 437 0.73 -7.25 -10.43
C ALA A 437 1.06 -8.44 -11.33
N GLU A 438 1.96 -9.32 -10.91
CA GLU A 438 2.34 -10.53 -11.65
C GLU A 438 1.15 -11.45 -11.86
N GLN A 439 0.43 -11.77 -10.78
CA GLN A 439 -0.76 -12.62 -10.84
C GLN A 439 -1.81 -12.03 -11.78
N LEU A 440 -2.09 -10.73 -11.65
CA LEU A 440 -3.06 -10.04 -12.50
C LEU A 440 -2.64 -10.09 -13.98
N TYR A 441 -1.41 -9.71 -14.32
CA TYR A 441 -0.95 -9.71 -15.71
C TYR A 441 -0.84 -11.12 -16.29
N SER A 442 -0.54 -12.14 -15.48
CA SER A 442 -0.53 -13.54 -15.92
C SER A 442 -1.92 -14.00 -16.34
N VAL A 443 -2.95 -13.71 -15.55
CA VAL A 443 -4.33 -14.07 -15.93
C VAL A 443 -4.80 -13.26 -17.15
N LEU A 444 -4.49 -11.96 -17.20
CA LEU A 444 -4.84 -11.12 -18.37
C LEU A 444 -4.16 -11.63 -19.66
N LEU A 445 -2.93 -12.14 -19.54
CA LEU A 445 -2.17 -12.73 -20.63
C LEU A 445 -2.79 -14.04 -21.15
N GLU A 446 -3.27 -14.90 -20.25
CA GLU A 446 -3.98 -16.14 -20.60
C GLU A 446 -5.31 -15.86 -21.30
N GLN A 447 -6.03 -14.82 -20.87
CA GLN A 447 -7.36 -14.49 -21.36
C GLN A 447 -7.37 -13.70 -22.66
N THR A 448 -6.35 -12.88 -22.93
CA THR A 448 -6.34 -12.06 -24.14
C THR A 448 -5.93 -12.90 -25.36
N SER A 449 -6.60 -12.65 -26.49
CA SER A 449 -6.16 -13.11 -27.82
C SER A 449 -5.46 -11.99 -28.61
N ASN A 450 -5.51 -10.76 -28.11
CA ASN A 450 -4.98 -9.58 -28.80
C ASN A 450 -3.46 -9.50 -28.65
N LYS A 451 -2.74 -9.49 -29.77
CA LYS A 451 -1.26 -9.47 -29.80
C LYS A 451 -0.66 -8.22 -29.14
N SER A 452 -1.27 -7.05 -29.32
CA SER A 452 -0.79 -5.81 -28.71
C SER A 452 -0.95 -5.84 -27.18
N GLU A 453 -2.05 -6.42 -26.70
CA GLU A 453 -2.24 -6.61 -25.25
C GLU A 453 -1.27 -7.65 -24.69
N LYS A 454 -1.07 -8.79 -25.37
CA LYS A 454 -0.05 -9.78 -24.97
C LYS A 454 1.33 -9.15 -24.87
N GLN A 455 1.70 -8.34 -25.86
CA GLN A 455 2.98 -7.64 -25.85
C GLN A 455 3.12 -6.74 -24.62
N HIS A 456 2.08 -5.96 -24.30
CA HIS A 456 2.07 -5.12 -23.11
C HIS A 456 2.21 -5.95 -21.83
N TYR A 457 1.43 -7.02 -21.68
CA TYR A 457 1.47 -7.88 -20.49
C TYR A 457 2.81 -8.58 -20.32
N TYR A 458 3.41 -9.08 -21.41
CA TYR A 458 4.78 -9.61 -21.37
C TYR A 458 5.79 -8.55 -20.92
N ASN A 459 5.66 -7.30 -21.38
CA ASN A 459 6.55 -6.24 -20.94
C ASN A 459 6.38 -5.92 -19.43
N GLN A 460 5.15 -5.92 -18.93
CA GLN A 460 4.88 -5.70 -17.50
C GLN A 460 5.40 -6.86 -16.64
N LEU A 461 5.16 -8.11 -17.07
CA LEU A 461 5.71 -9.30 -16.39
C LEU A 461 7.23 -9.32 -16.39
N GLY A 462 7.87 -8.93 -17.51
CA GLY A 462 9.32 -8.78 -17.59
C GLY A 462 9.85 -7.76 -16.59
N TYR A 463 9.19 -6.60 -16.48
CA TYR A 463 9.54 -5.57 -15.50
C TYR A 463 9.39 -6.05 -14.06
N ILE A 464 8.27 -6.71 -13.75
CA ILE A 464 8.03 -7.26 -12.41
C ILE A 464 9.11 -8.28 -12.03
N LYS A 465 9.51 -9.15 -12.95
CA LYS A 465 10.54 -10.15 -12.71
C LYS A 465 11.93 -9.55 -12.52
N ASP A 466 12.26 -8.51 -13.27
CA ASP A 466 13.51 -7.75 -13.10
C ASP A 466 13.58 -7.13 -11.69
N GLU A 467 12.51 -6.46 -11.25
CA GLU A 467 12.44 -5.87 -9.90
C GLU A 467 12.48 -6.92 -8.78
N GLN A 468 11.97 -8.13 -9.02
CA GLN A 468 12.08 -9.28 -8.10
C GLN A 468 13.47 -9.95 -8.12
N GLY A 469 14.35 -9.59 -9.04
CA GLY A 469 15.67 -10.22 -9.25
C GLY A 469 15.62 -11.57 -9.99
N ASP A 470 14.47 -11.93 -10.58
CA ASP A 470 14.29 -13.13 -11.39
C ASP A 470 14.62 -12.82 -12.86
N TYR A 471 15.91 -12.60 -13.10
CA TYR A 471 16.42 -12.06 -14.37
C TYR A 471 16.16 -12.99 -15.57
N GLU A 472 16.17 -14.30 -15.36
CA GLU A 472 15.96 -15.30 -16.42
C GLU A 472 14.54 -15.21 -16.97
N ASN A 473 13.53 -15.19 -16.08
CA ASN A 473 12.14 -15.00 -16.48
C ASN A 473 11.88 -13.58 -17.01
N ALA A 474 12.58 -12.56 -16.48
CA ALA A 474 12.49 -11.20 -16.99
C ALA A 474 12.90 -11.13 -18.48
N ILE A 475 14.04 -11.73 -18.83
CA ILE A 475 14.53 -11.83 -20.21
C ILE A 475 13.51 -12.59 -21.06
N GLU A 476 13.03 -13.76 -20.62
CA GLU A 476 12.07 -14.55 -21.38
C GLU A 476 10.81 -13.74 -21.73
N TYR A 477 10.26 -13.01 -20.77
CA TYR A 477 9.09 -12.18 -20.99
C TYR A 477 9.38 -10.98 -21.91
N TYR A 478 10.50 -10.29 -21.72
CA TYR A 478 10.88 -9.20 -22.62
C TYR A 478 11.13 -9.67 -24.06
N GLU A 479 11.73 -10.85 -24.26
CA GLU A 479 11.93 -11.45 -25.58
C GLU A 479 10.62 -11.86 -26.25
N LYS A 480 9.65 -12.39 -25.49
CA LYS A 480 8.30 -12.64 -25.98
C LYS A 480 7.61 -11.35 -26.43
N ALA A 481 7.75 -10.27 -25.65
CA ALA A 481 7.22 -8.95 -26.02
C ALA A 481 7.89 -8.39 -27.28
N LEU A 482 9.23 -8.46 -27.35
CA LEU A 482 10.03 -8.02 -28.48
C LEU A 482 9.68 -8.77 -29.77
N THR A 483 9.54 -10.10 -29.70
CA THR A 483 9.16 -10.95 -30.84
C THR A 483 7.83 -10.51 -31.46
N ILE A 484 6.88 -10.06 -30.64
CA ILE A 484 5.60 -9.54 -31.14
C ILE A 484 5.82 -8.18 -31.83
N LYS A 485 6.61 -7.28 -31.22
CA LYS A 485 6.94 -5.98 -31.83
C LYS A 485 7.66 -6.12 -33.16
N GLU A 486 8.69 -6.96 -33.25
CA GLU A 486 9.46 -7.18 -34.48
C GLU A 486 8.59 -7.72 -35.63
N LYS A 487 7.54 -8.47 -35.33
CA LYS A 487 6.57 -8.97 -36.33
C LYS A 487 5.52 -7.94 -36.74
N THR A 488 5.33 -6.87 -35.96
CA THR A 488 4.21 -5.93 -36.14
C THR A 488 4.66 -4.52 -36.50
N LEU A 489 5.91 -4.17 -36.23
CA LEU A 489 6.46 -2.83 -36.41
C LEU A 489 7.63 -2.84 -37.41
N PRO A 490 7.90 -1.70 -38.08
CA PRO A 490 9.12 -1.53 -38.87
C PRO A 490 10.39 -1.72 -38.04
N SER A 491 11.48 -2.17 -38.65
CA SER A 491 12.75 -2.46 -37.96
C SER A 491 13.44 -1.24 -37.33
N ASN A 492 13.03 -0.03 -37.70
CA ASN A 492 13.51 1.24 -37.15
C ASN A 492 12.49 1.89 -36.18
N ASP A 493 11.47 1.17 -35.74
CA ASP A 493 10.49 1.70 -34.80
C ASP A 493 11.13 1.94 -33.42
N PRO A 494 11.04 3.16 -32.84
CA PRO A 494 11.64 3.49 -31.54
C PRO A 494 11.21 2.60 -30.39
N SER A 495 10.02 1.99 -30.45
CA SER A 495 9.55 1.09 -29.41
C SER A 495 10.31 -0.25 -29.38
N LEU A 496 10.98 -0.64 -30.47
CA LEU A 496 11.93 -1.75 -30.48
C LEU A 496 13.19 -1.41 -29.68
N ALA A 497 13.67 -0.17 -29.79
CA ALA A 497 14.83 0.31 -29.04
C ALA A 497 14.57 0.28 -27.53
N THR A 498 13.37 0.67 -27.08
CA THR A 498 12.96 0.51 -25.67
C THR A 498 13.01 -0.95 -25.22
N SER A 499 12.55 -1.88 -26.05
CA SER A 499 12.61 -3.32 -25.71
C SER A 499 14.04 -3.85 -25.63
N TYR A 500 14.93 -3.45 -26.53
CA TYR A 500 16.34 -3.81 -26.43
C TYR A 500 17.02 -3.20 -25.20
N ASN A 501 16.72 -1.94 -24.87
CA ASN A 501 17.22 -1.29 -23.64
C ASN A 501 16.79 -2.06 -22.38
N ASN A 502 15.54 -2.52 -22.29
CA ASN A 502 15.06 -3.28 -21.14
C ASN A 502 15.82 -4.60 -20.98
N ILE A 503 15.96 -5.38 -22.07
CA ILE A 503 16.74 -6.64 -22.06
C ILE A 503 18.21 -6.38 -21.68
N ALA A 504 18.80 -5.31 -22.21
CA ALA A 504 20.17 -4.91 -21.87
C ALA A 504 20.31 -4.54 -20.39
N GLY A 505 19.30 -3.89 -19.81
CA GLY A 505 19.23 -3.58 -18.38
C GLY A 505 19.30 -4.85 -17.53
N VAL A 506 18.51 -5.86 -17.88
CA VAL A 506 18.54 -7.15 -17.17
C VAL A 506 19.92 -7.83 -17.28
N TYR A 507 20.51 -7.87 -18.47
CA TYR A 507 21.87 -8.42 -18.63
C TYR A 507 22.93 -7.62 -17.86
N TYR A 508 22.76 -6.30 -17.73
CA TYR A 508 23.64 -5.48 -16.90
C TYR A 508 23.51 -5.85 -15.42
N SER A 509 22.29 -6.06 -14.91
CA SER A 509 22.03 -6.52 -13.54
C SER A 509 22.60 -7.92 -13.27
N MET A 510 22.74 -8.76 -14.30
CA MET A 510 23.42 -10.06 -14.25
C MET A 510 24.95 -9.97 -14.40
N GLU A 511 25.52 -8.76 -14.51
CA GLU A 511 26.94 -8.51 -14.82
C GLU A 511 27.41 -9.12 -16.17
N GLU A 512 26.48 -9.44 -17.06
CA GLU A 512 26.74 -9.92 -18.42
C GLU A 512 26.99 -8.77 -19.39
N TYR A 513 28.03 -7.97 -19.10
CA TYR A 513 28.29 -6.69 -19.77
C TYR A 513 28.38 -6.77 -21.30
N SER A 514 28.97 -7.84 -21.85
CA SER A 514 29.07 -8.03 -23.31
C SER A 514 27.71 -8.17 -23.98
N LYS A 515 26.77 -8.89 -23.34
CA LYS A 515 25.40 -9.01 -23.86
C LYS A 515 24.64 -7.70 -23.69
N ALA A 516 24.76 -7.06 -22.53
CA ALA A 516 24.17 -5.75 -22.29
C ALA A 516 24.59 -4.72 -23.36
N LEU A 517 25.88 -4.62 -23.67
CA LEU A 517 26.40 -3.74 -24.72
C LEU A 517 25.78 -4.04 -26.08
N SER A 518 25.73 -5.31 -26.50
CA SER A 518 25.14 -5.71 -27.79
C SER A 518 23.68 -5.26 -27.94
N TYR A 519 22.87 -5.42 -26.88
CA TYR A 519 21.47 -4.97 -26.91
C TYR A 519 21.35 -3.44 -26.84
N TYR A 520 22.17 -2.75 -26.03
CA TYR A 520 22.19 -1.28 -26.00
C TYR A 520 22.63 -0.67 -27.34
N GLU A 521 23.58 -1.29 -28.04
CA GLU A 521 24.03 -0.87 -29.38
C GLU A 521 22.88 -0.95 -30.39
N ARG A 522 22.11 -2.04 -30.38
CA ARG A 522 20.90 -2.17 -31.22
C ARG A 522 19.86 -1.08 -30.94
N ALA A 523 19.64 -0.75 -29.66
CA ALA A 523 18.74 0.33 -29.27
C ALA A 523 19.25 1.69 -29.79
N LEU A 524 20.55 1.97 -29.61
CA LEU A 524 21.17 3.21 -30.09
C LEU A 524 21.09 3.37 -31.60
N GLU A 525 21.34 2.30 -32.36
CA GLU A 525 21.24 2.37 -33.83
C GLU A 525 19.84 2.81 -34.28
N ILE A 526 18.79 2.30 -33.62
CA ILE A 526 17.41 2.67 -33.93
C ILE A 526 17.16 4.13 -33.54
N TYR A 527 17.51 4.54 -32.32
CA TYR A 527 17.32 5.92 -31.88
C TYR A 527 18.11 6.93 -32.71
N GLN A 528 19.29 6.57 -33.21
CA GLN A 528 20.09 7.42 -34.10
C GLN A 528 19.48 7.55 -35.50
N LYS A 529 18.85 6.49 -36.01
CA LYS A 529 18.17 6.49 -37.33
C LYS A 529 16.83 7.22 -37.27
N THR A 530 16.18 7.28 -36.11
CA THR A 530 14.93 8.00 -35.90
C THR A 530 15.22 9.47 -35.58
N LEU A 531 15.32 10.30 -36.63
CA LEU A 531 15.72 11.71 -36.59
C LEU A 531 14.68 12.69 -35.97
N SER A 532 13.65 12.21 -35.27
CA SER A 532 12.65 13.11 -34.63
C SER A 532 13.20 13.70 -33.32
N SER A 533 12.76 14.92 -32.98
CA SER A 533 13.07 15.58 -31.70
C SER A 533 12.63 14.76 -30.49
N ASP A 534 11.64 13.90 -30.68
CA ASP A 534 10.84 13.31 -29.60
C ASP A 534 11.58 12.20 -28.85
N HIS A 535 12.62 11.61 -29.46
CA HIS A 535 13.41 10.52 -28.86
C HIS A 535 14.80 10.94 -28.39
N GLN A 536 15.09 12.25 -28.32
CA GLN A 536 16.39 12.73 -27.85
C GLN A 536 16.68 12.30 -26.41
N LEU A 537 15.68 12.33 -25.52
CA LEU A 537 15.85 11.91 -24.12
C LEU A 537 16.02 10.39 -23.99
N ASP A 538 15.40 9.61 -24.86
CA ASP A 538 15.59 8.15 -24.92
C ASP A 538 17.02 7.82 -25.38
N LEU A 539 17.50 8.51 -26.43
CA LEU A 539 18.87 8.39 -26.91
C LEU A 539 19.91 8.75 -25.83
N ALA A 540 19.66 9.83 -25.08
CA ALA A 540 20.49 10.22 -23.96
C ALA A 540 20.53 9.11 -22.90
N THR A 541 19.38 8.53 -22.57
CA THR A 541 19.27 7.43 -21.62
C THR A 541 20.04 6.18 -22.07
N SER A 542 19.97 5.81 -23.35
CA SER A 542 20.80 4.71 -23.89
C SER A 542 22.30 5.02 -23.80
N TYR A 543 22.73 6.25 -24.06
CA TYR A 543 24.15 6.62 -23.86
C TYR A 543 24.56 6.57 -22.38
N ASN A 544 23.72 7.05 -21.47
CA ASN A 544 23.98 6.92 -20.04
C ASN A 544 24.14 5.45 -19.63
N ASN A 545 23.26 4.57 -20.11
CA ASN A 545 23.31 3.15 -19.76
C ASN A 545 24.57 2.48 -20.32
N MET A 546 25.00 2.80 -21.55
CA MET A 546 26.31 2.36 -22.04
C MET A 546 27.46 2.87 -21.18
N GLY A 547 27.39 4.13 -20.76
CA GLY A 547 28.36 4.72 -19.83
C GLY A 547 28.46 3.92 -18.53
N MET A 548 27.32 3.48 -17.98
CA MET A 548 27.26 2.64 -16.79
C MET A 548 27.90 1.28 -17.01
N VAL A 549 27.65 0.62 -18.15
CA VAL A 549 28.27 -0.67 -18.47
C VAL A 549 29.79 -0.54 -18.56
N TYR A 550 30.31 0.43 -19.33
CA TYR A 550 31.76 0.63 -19.41
C TYR A 550 32.37 1.05 -18.09
N LYS A 551 31.62 1.79 -17.25
CA LYS A 551 32.08 2.15 -15.92
C LYS A 551 32.23 0.91 -15.03
N SER A 552 31.27 -0.01 -15.06
CA SER A 552 31.35 -1.29 -14.34
C SER A 552 32.48 -2.19 -14.86
N MET A 553 32.86 -2.07 -16.13
CA MET A 553 34.01 -2.74 -16.74
C MET A 553 35.36 -2.03 -16.47
N GLU A 554 35.38 -0.96 -15.67
CA GLU A 554 36.56 -0.12 -15.40
C GLU A 554 37.14 0.57 -16.66
N GLU A 555 36.37 0.67 -17.74
CA GLU A 555 36.75 1.37 -18.97
C GLU A 555 36.39 2.87 -18.90
N ASP A 556 37.02 3.58 -17.97
CA ASP A 556 36.68 4.96 -17.59
C ASP A 556 36.63 5.94 -18.77
N LEU A 557 37.56 5.86 -19.72
CA LEU A 557 37.58 6.77 -20.89
C LEU A 557 36.37 6.55 -21.82
N LYS A 558 35.93 5.29 -22.00
CA LYS A 558 34.72 5.00 -22.79
C LYS A 558 33.48 5.43 -22.03
N ALA A 559 33.42 5.14 -20.72
CA ALA A 559 32.32 5.59 -19.87
C ALA A 559 32.13 7.12 -19.93
N LEU A 560 33.23 7.87 -19.81
CA LEU A 560 33.23 9.34 -19.92
C LEU A 560 32.67 9.81 -21.27
N SER A 561 33.15 9.24 -22.37
CA SER A 561 32.68 9.59 -23.73
C SER A 561 31.17 9.41 -23.89
N TYR A 562 30.61 8.34 -23.32
CA TYR A 562 29.17 8.07 -23.38
C TYR A 562 28.37 8.99 -22.44
N TYR A 563 28.82 9.23 -21.22
CA TYR A 563 28.14 10.16 -20.31
C TYR A 563 28.18 11.62 -20.82
N GLU A 564 29.25 12.03 -21.49
CA GLU A 564 29.32 13.36 -22.12
C GLU A 564 28.29 13.53 -23.25
N LYS A 565 28.05 12.47 -24.05
CA LYS A 565 26.99 12.48 -25.07
C LYS A 565 25.60 12.58 -24.45
N ASP A 566 25.32 11.82 -23.39
CA ASP A 566 24.08 11.93 -22.60
C ASP A 566 23.88 13.35 -22.07
N LEU A 567 24.88 13.89 -21.37
CA LEU A 567 24.82 15.23 -20.78
C LEU A 567 24.55 16.30 -21.85
N LYS A 568 25.24 16.23 -23.00
CA LYS A 568 25.07 17.19 -24.09
C LYS A 568 23.64 17.22 -24.63
N ILE A 569 23.00 16.05 -24.75
CA ILE A 569 21.61 15.96 -25.20
C ILE A 569 20.69 16.53 -24.11
N ARG A 570 20.83 16.09 -22.85
CA ARG A 570 20.00 16.57 -21.75
C ARG A 570 20.09 18.07 -21.55
N GLN A 571 21.28 18.68 -21.71
CA GLN A 571 21.47 20.13 -21.63
C GLN A 571 20.73 20.90 -22.73
N LYS A 572 20.60 20.29 -23.92
CA LYS A 572 19.89 20.90 -25.05
C LYS A 572 18.37 20.76 -24.93
N THR A 573 17.90 19.66 -24.34
CA THR A 573 16.48 19.29 -24.34
C THR A 573 15.76 19.67 -23.03
N LEU A 574 16.46 19.73 -21.90
CA LEU A 574 15.85 19.93 -20.58
C LEU A 574 16.20 21.31 -20.00
N PRO A 575 15.34 21.87 -19.13
CA PRO A 575 15.69 23.03 -18.32
C PRO A 575 16.94 22.79 -17.49
N SER A 576 17.74 23.83 -17.26
CA SER A 576 19.02 23.75 -16.53
C SER A 576 18.90 23.23 -15.09
N THR A 577 17.70 23.27 -14.51
CA THR A 577 17.39 22.77 -13.15
C THR A 577 16.80 21.36 -13.15
N HIS A 578 16.73 20.68 -14.29
CA HIS A 578 16.10 19.36 -14.37
C HIS A 578 16.93 18.29 -13.63
N PRO A 579 16.33 17.46 -12.76
CA PRO A 579 17.07 16.46 -11.96
C PRO A 579 17.94 15.50 -12.78
N SER A 580 17.51 15.12 -13.98
CA SER A 580 18.32 14.25 -14.86
C SER A 580 19.69 14.84 -15.22
N LEU A 581 19.85 16.16 -15.26
CA LEU A 581 21.16 16.79 -15.46
C LEU A 581 22.08 16.54 -14.27
N ALA A 582 21.54 16.57 -13.05
CA ALA A 582 22.32 16.26 -11.85
C ALA A 582 22.83 14.82 -11.87
N ASN A 583 22.04 13.87 -12.39
CA ASN A 583 22.47 12.48 -12.54
C ASN A 583 23.62 12.35 -13.53
N SER A 584 23.53 12.99 -14.70
CA SER A 584 24.62 13.00 -15.69
C SER A 584 25.91 13.59 -15.12
N TYR A 585 25.84 14.74 -14.42
CA TYR A 585 27.02 15.33 -13.78
C TYR A 585 27.60 14.42 -12.69
N ASN A 586 26.75 13.80 -11.87
CA ASN A 586 27.19 12.88 -10.82
C ASN A 586 27.89 11.63 -11.40
N ASN A 587 27.39 11.10 -12.51
CA ASN A 587 28.02 9.95 -13.20
C ASN A 587 29.39 10.33 -13.76
N ILE A 588 29.51 11.48 -14.43
CA ILE A 588 30.80 12.00 -14.92
C ILE A 588 31.77 12.24 -13.75
N ALA A 589 31.30 12.82 -12.64
CA ALA A 589 32.11 13.02 -11.45
C ALA A 589 32.67 11.70 -10.90
N GLY A 590 31.86 10.64 -10.86
CA GLY A 590 32.28 9.32 -10.44
C GLY A 590 33.34 8.68 -11.35
N VAL A 591 33.32 8.99 -12.65
CA VAL A 591 34.38 8.58 -13.58
C VAL A 591 35.67 9.35 -13.33
N TYR A 592 35.61 10.68 -13.15
CA TYR A 592 36.82 11.43 -12.80
C TYR A 592 37.41 11.02 -11.45
N TYR A 593 36.56 10.66 -10.49
CA TYR A 593 37.00 10.15 -9.20
C TYR A 593 37.82 8.85 -9.33
N SER A 594 37.37 7.88 -10.13
CA SER A 594 38.15 6.64 -10.34
C SER A 594 39.43 6.87 -11.14
N MET A 595 39.42 7.83 -12.07
CA MET A 595 40.61 8.28 -12.78
C MET A 595 41.57 9.08 -11.88
N LYS A 596 41.21 9.33 -10.61
CA LYS A 596 41.94 10.14 -9.63
C LYS A 596 42.10 11.62 -10.04
N ASP A 597 41.30 12.10 -10.98
CA ASP A 597 41.18 13.54 -11.29
C ASP A 597 40.18 14.17 -10.32
N TYR A 598 40.57 14.26 -9.05
CA TYR A 598 39.70 14.72 -7.98
C TYR A 598 39.24 16.17 -8.17
N SER A 599 40.05 17.01 -8.82
CA SER A 599 39.66 18.39 -9.13
C SER A 599 38.45 18.44 -10.06
N LYS A 600 38.45 17.65 -11.14
CA LYS A 600 37.28 17.56 -12.02
C LYS A 600 36.12 16.85 -11.33
N ALA A 601 36.37 15.77 -10.59
CA ALA A 601 35.32 15.08 -9.85
C ALA A 601 34.56 16.04 -8.92
N LEU A 602 35.29 16.86 -8.16
CA LEU A 602 34.73 17.87 -7.27
C LEU A 602 33.84 18.86 -8.03
N SER A 603 34.36 19.44 -9.12
CA SER A 603 33.62 20.41 -9.93
C SER A 603 32.30 19.85 -10.46
N TYR A 604 32.30 18.59 -10.94
CA TYR A 604 31.08 17.95 -11.44
C TYR A 604 30.10 17.57 -10.32
N TYR A 605 30.58 17.10 -9.16
CA TYR A 605 29.70 16.86 -8.02
C TYR A 605 29.06 18.15 -7.50
N GLU A 606 29.78 19.28 -7.47
CA GLU A 606 29.24 20.58 -7.08
C GLU A 606 28.11 21.05 -8.02
N ARG A 607 28.25 20.81 -9.33
CA ARG A 607 27.17 21.08 -10.31
C ARG A 607 25.94 20.18 -10.09
N ALA A 608 26.17 18.90 -9.78
CA ALA A 608 25.09 17.98 -9.43
C ALA A 608 24.38 18.43 -8.15
N LEU A 609 25.14 18.90 -7.15
CA LEU A 609 24.62 19.39 -5.89
C LEU A 609 23.77 20.65 -6.07
N ASP A 610 24.24 21.65 -6.82
CA ASP A 610 23.50 22.89 -7.06
C ASP A 610 22.12 22.63 -7.69
N ILE A 611 22.04 21.72 -8.67
CA ILE A 611 20.76 21.33 -9.27
C ILE A 611 19.88 20.61 -8.24
N LYS A 612 20.44 19.68 -7.46
CA LYS A 612 19.69 18.95 -6.42
C LYS A 612 19.19 19.87 -5.32
N GLU A 613 19.97 20.86 -4.86
CA GLU A 613 19.55 21.81 -3.83
C GLU A 613 18.46 22.77 -4.33
N ARG A 614 18.46 23.11 -5.62
CA ARG A 614 17.39 23.93 -6.24
C ARG A 614 16.10 23.14 -6.52
N SER A 615 16.19 21.82 -6.65
CA SER A 615 15.07 20.97 -7.03
C SER A 615 14.52 20.12 -5.87
N LEU A 616 15.31 19.81 -4.85
CA LEU A 616 14.95 18.90 -3.78
C LEU A 616 15.01 19.60 -2.41
N PRO A 617 14.17 19.20 -1.43
CA PRO A 617 14.23 19.75 -0.08
C PRO A 617 15.60 19.46 0.58
N PRO A 618 16.09 20.33 1.48
CA PRO A 618 17.41 20.19 2.09
C PRO A 618 17.68 18.84 2.79
N THR A 619 16.61 18.14 3.20
CA THR A 619 16.65 16.83 3.86
C THR A 619 16.68 15.64 2.89
N HIS A 620 16.73 15.86 1.57
CA HIS A 620 16.66 14.78 0.59
C HIS A 620 17.91 13.89 0.61
N ARG A 621 17.70 12.57 0.61
CA ARG A 621 18.79 11.56 0.62
C ARG A 621 19.81 11.77 -0.49
N ASP A 622 19.35 12.20 -1.66
CA ASP A 622 20.22 12.44 -2.82
C ASP A 622 21.15 13.65 -2.64
N ILE A 623 20.72 14.69 -1.91
CA ILE A 623 21.59 15.81 -1.54
C ILE A 623 22.67 15.29 -0.58
N LYS A 624 22.27 14.51 0.43
CA LYS A 624 23.20 13.89 1.38
C LYS A 624 24.21 12.99 0.66
N ALA A 625 23.77 12.18 -0.29
CA ALA A 625 24.65 11.30 -1.06
C ALA A 625 25.71 12.08 -1.85
N VAL A 626 25.32 13.18 -2.55
CA VAL A 626 26.28 14.01 -3.28
C VAL A 626 27.21 14.76 -2.33
N LYS A 627 26.73 15.26 -1.20
CA LYS A 627 27.58 15.91 -0.17
C LYS A 627 28.63 14.95 0.38
N ASN A 628 28.24 13.71 0.70
CA ASN A 628 29.18 12.67 1.12
C ASN A 628 30.24 12.40 0.03
N ASN A 629 29.85 12.33 -1.24
CA ASN A 629 30.82 12.16 -2.33
C ASN A 629 31.80 13.33 -2.43
N ILE A 630 31.32 14.57 -2.24
CA ILE A 630 32.16 15.78 -2.21
C ILE A 630 33.15 15.73 -1.05
N GLU A 631 32.71 15.33 0.15
CA GLU A 631 33.57 15.18 1.32
C GLU A 631 34.68 14.15 1.06
N ILE A 632 34.33 12.98 0.51
CA ILE A 632 35.29 11.93 0.14
C ILE A 632 36.33 12.46 -0.86
N VAL A 633 35.89 13.21 -1.88
CA VAL A 633 36.79 13.80 -2.89
C VAL A 633 37.73 14.81 -2.23
N LYS A 634 37.24 15.68 -1.35
CA LYS A 634 38.05 16.67 -0.62
C LYS A 634 39.10 16.00 0.26
N GLU A 635 38.73 14.97 1.01
CA GLU A 635 39.69 14.21 1.82
C GLU A 635 40.79 13.57 0.96
N LYS A 636 40.46 13.09 -0.24
CA LYS A 636 41.46 12.53 -1.17
C LYS A 636 42.39 13.61 -1.71
N MET A 637 41.87 14.77 -2.05
CA MET A 637 42.69 15.91 -2.48
C MET A 637 43.66 16.35 -1.39
N GLU A 638 43.21 16.42 -0.13
CA GLU A 638 44.05 16.78 1.03
C GLU A 638 45.14 15.75 1.33
N ARG A 639 44.91 14.46 1.04
CA ARG A 639 45.93 13.41 1.22
C ARG A 639 46.98 13.39 0.09
N ASP A 640 46.61 13.85 -1.10
CA ASP A 640 47.43 13.80 -2.31
C ASP A 640 48.13 15.16 -2.61
N SER A 641 47.91 16.18 -1.76
CA SER A 641 48.59 17.49 -1.78
C SER A 641 49.71 17.56 -0.75
#